data_AF-A0A428NIV0-F1
#
_entry.id   AF-A0A428NIV0-F1
#
_cell.length_a   1.000
_cell.length_b   1.000
_cell.length_c   1.000
_cell.angle_alpha   90.00
_cell.angle_beta   90.00
_cell.angle_gamma   90.00
#
_symmetry.space_group_name_H-M   'P 1'
#
loop_
_entity.id
_entity.type
_entity.pdbx_description
1 polymer ?
#
loop_
_entity_poly.entity_id
_entity_poly.type
_entity_poly.pdbx_seq_one_letter_code
_entity_poly.pdbx_strand_id
1 'polypeptide(L)'
;MASDASGFDMSDSFGPQRPNFNIGYHDSNRDEPLTDLQYGHLLNHGLAFATTPITNTHFRERVFALVSEHLAALSDNGENATTTATGSRAEPILPPLTPKDTSMFPCAAVNTYTAVISPWIDLGSTNPIISNISRQVLNVEVNYANFCGVRSIIIPGPRRDASIDGGNQSLAQYSRAVEEALTIGNRLTFLLHMPMYREPEVESQGVSISSLEVKTPTKTEEKEIDLLAAWDSWHHVRSVCNYNTRLFVALQIPRVMPEKDLQDRWFAEPLHYLTINPGVFQANKAGYPSLSKHHQNLFFSYMRLKNAPWILLCDAGPDVSHIKGEPHSLLASHEDFPTLAEAESQNQTAKTANFQVKTNDYISYLRWLESQQPEFTYLEGATLTSFQDWLQSPLQPLSDNLESATYEVFEGDPVKYSQYEIAVYEALTEWKELNKPTSKEGKVVVAVAGSGRGPLVTRALKASKDAGVPIDMWAVEKNPNAYVYLLRQNELVWNGEVKVVKTDMRAWKGPIVSETEDGPVYGKVDILISELLGSFGDNELSPECLDGIQHVISTPHGISIPSSYTAHLSPISTPKIHADILSRSPGDPNAFETPWVVRLFALDFVAEKVPNKPRFQEAWEFSHPIPESTLAALEAKRSGGVVGGGGGSMAGAAGANDHNSRYCHLTFVCRTRGVTHGLAGYFESTLYESQIPDNKGEKIEISTHPERIDNKSKDMISWFPIFFPLKNPLYFPADTELEVSMWRQTDDTRVWYEWLVEAFTWVGPSTRIKVASSDLCSSRKVASESSTVESSSKEVSTTTTPREPIRTEECVVLGGAGHDLSDDKLAEVKIEAYDDKTLDECLAICESQSDCATFAYNPTRNKKDTCARPGWGLDGDSNTSGTKTGKFDGFDNYASCYSFCKETEGCAMFAFNPVERLCELRSGSFEQAGFTPVFRASWTFYRLDCLEPRGDEGGVN
;
A
#
# COMPACT_ATOMS: atom_id res chain seq x y z
N MET A 1 7.24 -30.21 49.57
CA MET A 1 7.99 -29.26 50.40
C MET A 1 8.42 -28.11 49.50
N ALA A 2 8.03 -26.89 49.87
CA ALA A 2 8.52 -25.56 49.44
C ALA A 2 8.72 -25.33 47.92
N SER A 3 7.82 -24.63 47.21
CA SER A 3 7.51 -23.18 47.20
C SER A 3 8.49 -22.32 46.39
N ASP A 4 7.97 -21.83 45.26
CA ASP A 4 8.05 -20.48 44.70
C ASP A 4 9.40 -19.75 44.56
N ALA A 5 9.77 -19.54 43.29
CA ALA A 5 10.20 -18.23 42.79
C ALA A 5 9.93 -18.17 41.27
N SER A 6 8.65 -17.98 40.89
CA SER A 6 8.26 -17.58 39.54
C SER A 6 8.60 -16.11 39.32
N GLY A 7 9.79 -15.84 38.79
CA GLY A 7 10.00 -14.62 38.02
C GLY A 7 9.28 -14.78 36.69
N PHE A 8 8.30 -13.92 36.43
CA PHE A 8 7.75 -13.73 35.09
C PHE A 8 8.86 -13.13 34.23
N ASP A 9 9.60 -13.98 33.53
CA ASP A 9 10.45 -13.57 32.43
C ASP A 9 9.54 -13.30 31.22
N MET A 10 9.28 -12.03 30.94
CA MET A 10 8.65 -11.57 29.69
C MET A 10 9.73 -11.39 28.61
N SER A 11 10.55 -12.42 28.42
CA SER A 11 11.43 -12.56 27.27
C SER A 11 11.46 -14.04 26.87
N ASP A 12 11.44 -14.32 25.57
CA ASP A 12 11.49 -15.66 24.93
C ASP A 12 10.18 -16.40 24.59
N SER A 13 9.23 -15.74 23.91
CA SER A 13 8.17 -16.43 23.13
C SER A 13 8.29 -16.26 21.60
N PHE A 14 9.35 -15.67 21.06
CA PHE A 14 9.53 -15.53 19.62
C PHE A 14 10.58 -16.53 19.11
N GLY A 15 10.16 -17.77 18.89
CA GLY A 15 10.92 -18.67 18.02
C GLY A 15 11.03 -18.09 16.60
N PRO A 16 11.98 -18.56 15.76
CA PRO A 16 12.14 -18.06 14.40
C PRO A 16 10.85 -18.24 13.59
N GLN A 17 10.28 -17.13 13.14
CA GLN A 17 9.06 -17.13 12.32
C GLN A 17 9.39 -17.47 10.87
N ARG A 18 8.62 -18.39 10.29
CA ARG A 18 8.68 -18.80 8.88
C ARG A 18 7.31 -18.52 8.24
N PRO A 19 7.24 -18.30 6.92
CA PRO A 19 5.94 -18.23 6.25
C PRO A 19 5.24 -19.59 6.36
N ASN A 20 3.92 -19.53 6.49
CA ASN A 20 3.08 -20.72 6.66
C ASN A 20 2.31 -21.03 5.38
N PHE A 21 2.01 -22.31 5.16
CA PHE A 21 1.18 -22.80 4.07
C PHE A 21 -0.26 -22.99 4.56
N ASN A 22 -1.16 -22.21 3.98
CA ASN A 22 -2.60 -22.48 4.03
C ASN A 22 -2.95 -23.43 2.89
N ILE A 23 -3.27 -24.69 3.20
CA ILE A 23 -3.51 -25.74 2.21
C ILE A 23 -5.00 -26.06 2.19
N GLY A 24 -5.63 -25.92 1.03
CA GLY A 24 -7.00 -26.36 0.77
C GLY A 24 -7.06 -27.54 -0.19
N TYR A 25 -8.25 -28.11 -0.34
CA TYR A 25 -8.49 -29.27 -1.20
C TYR A 25 -9.60 -29.01 -2.23
N HIS A 26 -9.32 -29.36 -3.49
CA HIS A 26 -10.26 -29.40 -4.59
C HIS A 26 -10.43 -30.82 -5.11
N ASP A 27 -11.68 -31.22 -5.34
CA ASP A 27 -12.07 -32.49 -5.93
C ASP A 27 -12.93 -32.21 -7.16
N SER A 28 -12.39 -32.48 -8.34
CA SER A 28 -13.03 -32.23 -9.62
C SER A 28 -14.25 -33.12 -9.87
N ASN A 29 -14.37 -34.25 -9.16
CA ASN A 29 -15.48 -35.20 -9.30
C ASN A 29 -16.62 -34.94 -8.30
N ARG A 30 -16.48 -33.93 -7.45
CA ARG A 30 -17.47 -33.59 -6.43
C ARG A 30 -18.73 -33.01 -7.07
N ASP A 31 -19.85 -33.66 -6.82
CA ASP A 31 -21.17 -33.22 -7.31
C ASP A 31 -21.99 -32.47 -6.25
N GLU A 32 -21.67 -32.67 -4.97
CA GLU A 32 -22.38 -32.09 -3.82
C GLU A 32 -21.41 -31.51 -2.79
N PRO A 33 -21.82 -30.52 -1.98
CA PRO A 33 -21.02 -30.02 -0.86
C PRO A 33 -20.66 -31.13 0.13
N LEU A 34 -19.53 -30.93 0.83
CA LEU A 34 -19.12 -31.83 1.89
C LEU A 34 -20.13 -31.79 3.04
N THR A 35 -20.43 -32.97 3.60
CA THR A 35 -21.10 -33.06 4.90
C THR A 35 -20.17 -32.59 6.02
N ASP A 36 -20.72 -32.18 7.17
CA ASP A 36 -19.92 -31.70 8.31
C ASP A 36 -18.87 -32.72 8.76
N LEU A 37 -19.19 -34.03 8.72
CA LEU A 37 -18.25 -35.10 9.04
C LEU A 37 -17.12 -35.24 8.02
N GLN A 38 -17.45 -35.14 6.72
CA GLN A 38 -16.43 -35.18 5.67
C GLN A 38 -15.54 -33.94 5.72
N TYR A 39 -16.12 -32.76 5.97
CA TYR A 39 -15.37 -31.51 6.12
C TYR A 39 -14.46 -31.56 7.35
N GLY A 40 -14.99 -31.97 8.50
CA GLY A 40 -14.21 -32.18 9.73
C GLY A 40 -13.09 -33.20 9.56
N HIS A 41 -13.31 -34.26 8.76
CA HIS A 41 -12.25 -35.20 8.41
C HIS A 41 -11.11 -34.54 7.62
N LEU A 42 -11.43 -33.69 6.62
CA LEU A 42 -10.40 -32.93 5.90
C LEU A 42 -9.61 -32.00 6.83
N LEU A 43 -10.29 -31.30 7.74
CA LEU A 43 -9.65 -30.44 8.75
C LEU A 43 -8.67 -31.23 9.63
N ASN A 44 -9.08 -32.40 10.10
CA ASN A 44 -8.23 -33.30 10.91
C ASN A 44 -7.01 -33.83 10.14
N HIS A 45 -7.06 -33.84 8.81
CA HIS A 45 -5.93 -34.18 7.94
C HIS A 45 -5.02 -32.98 7.61
N GLY A 46 -5.25 -31.82 8.24
CA GLY A 46 -4.40 -30.63 8.12
C GLY A 46 -4.73 -29.72 6.93
N LEU A 47 -5.91 -29.88 6.33
CA LEU A 47 -6.44 -28.95 5.32
C LEU A 47 -7.21 -27.82 6.02
N ALA A 48 -7.06 -26.59 5.55
CA ALA A 48 -7.68 -25.41 6.14
C ALA A 48 -9.04 -25.05 5.52
N PHE A 49 -9.27 -25.44 4.26
CA PHE A 49 -10.51 -25.16 3.52
C PHE A 49 -10.71 -26.17 2.39
N ALA A 50 -11.91 -26.18 1.82
CA ALA A 50 -12.24 -27.03 0.68
C ALA A 50 -13.08 -26.26 -0.34
N THR A 51 -13.04 -26.70 -1.58
CA THR A 51 -13.94 -26.18 -2.61
C THR A 51 -15.26 -26.94 -2.66
N THR A 52 -16.33 -26.28 -3.10
CA THR A 52 -17.63 -26.92 -3.34
C THR A 52 -18.21 -26.48 -4.68
N PRO A 53 -18.87 -27.37 -5.44
CA PRO A 53 -19.66 -26.95 -6.59
C PRO A 53 -20.89 -26.15 -6.13
N ILE A 54 -21.36 -25.21 -6.96
CA ILE A 54 -22.61 -24.47 -6.73
C ILE A 54 -23.81 -25.26 -7.25
N THR A 55 -23.67 -25.91 -8.40
CA THR A 55 -24.68 -26.76 -9.02
C THR A 55 -24.11 -28.13 -9.32
N ASN A 56 -24.99 -29.10 -9.59
CA ASN A 56 -24.62 -30.50 -9.73
C ASN A 56 -24.82 -31.04 -11.16
N THR A 57 -24.60 -32.33 -11.34
CA THR A 57 -24.71 -33.03 -12.62
C THR A 57 -26.13 -32.97 -13.19
N HIS A 58 -27.16 -32.98 -12.36
CA HIS A 58 -28.55 -32.82 -12.82
C HIS A 58 -28.77 -31.47 -13.49
N PHE A 59 -28.25 -30.38 -12.90
CA PHE A 59 -28.31 -29.07 -13.52
C PHE A 59 -27.57 -29.03 -14.86
N ARG A 60 -26.37 -29.61 -14.93
CA ARG A 60 -25.60 -29.75 -16.18
C ARG A 60 -26.41 -30.45 -17.26
N GLU A 61 -26.97 -31.62 -16.97
CA GLU A 61 -27.78 -32.39 -17.93
C GLU A 61 -28.98 -31.59 -18.42
N ARG A 62 -29.66 -30.87 -17.51
CA ARG A 62 -30.79 -29.99 -17.84
C ARG A 62 -30.38 -28.87 -18.80
N VAL A 63 -29.23 -28.23 -18.60
CA VAL A 63 -28.72 -27.17 -19.50
C VAL A 63 -28.28 -27.75 -20.85
N PHE A 64 -27.60 -28.89 -20.86
CA PHE A 64 -27.19 -29.56 -22.10
C PHE A 64 -28.39 -29.98 -22.94
N ALA A 65 -29.46 -30.50 -22.32
CA ALA A 65 -30.70 -30.82 -23.01
C ALA A 65 -31.33 -29.58 -23.65
N LEU A 66 -31.43 -28.47 -22.91
CA LEU A 66 -31.97 -27.20 -23.40
C LEU A 66 -31.22 -26.68 -24.63
N VAL A 67 -29.89 -26.68 -24.59
CA VAL A 67 -29.06 -26.20 -25.70
C VAL A 67 -29.10 -27.17 -26.88
N SER A 68 -29.02 -28.48 -26.62
CA SER A 68 -29.08 -29.48 -27.68
C SER A 68 -30.42 -29.45 -28.43
N GLU A 69 -31.55 -29.30 -27.73
CA GLU A 69 -32.88 -29.19 -28.34
C GLU A 69 -32.97 -27.92 -29.20
N HIS A 70 -32.46 -26.80 -28.71
CA HIS A 70 -32.46 -25.54 -29.46
C HIS A 70 -31.58 -25.60 -30.71
N LEU A 71 -30.35 -26.14 -30.60
CA LEU A 71 -29.45 -26.28 -31.74
C LEU A 71 -30.01 -27.26 -32.79
N ALA A 72 -30.64 -28.36 -32.36
CA ALA A 72 -31.35 -29.26 -33.26
C ALA A 72 -32.50 -28.55 -33.98
N ALA A 73 -33.30 -27.76 -33.27
CA ALA A 73 -34.38 -27.00 -33.87
C ALA A 73 -33.88 -25.98 -34.91
N LEU A 74 -32.75 -25.30 -34.68
CA LEU A 74 -32.14 -24.42 -35.68
C LEU A 74 -31.71 -25.21 -36.93
N SER A 75 -31.00 -26.33 -36.73
CA SER A 75 -30.54 -27.19 -37.82
C SER A 75 -31.69 -27.74 -38.66
N ASP A 76 -32.76 -28.24 -38.04
CA ASP A 76 -33.94 -28.81 -38.71
C ASP A 76 -34.67 -27.80 -39.60
N ASN A 77 -34.52 -26.50 -39.31
CA ASN A 77 -35.18 -25.42 -40.04
C ASN A 77 -34.24 -24.67 -40.98
N GLY A 78 -32.98 -25.10 -41.10
CA GLY A 78 -31.97 -24.44 -41.93
C GLY A 78 -31.55 -23.06 -41.41
N GLU A 79 -31.70 -22.82 -40.10
CA GLU A 79 -31.35 -21.58 -39.42
C GLU A 79 -29.97 -21.72 -38.74
N ASN A 80 -29.27 -20.59 -38.56
CA ASN A 80 -27.98 -20.55 -37.88
C ASN A 80 -28.04 -19.60 -36.68
N ALA A 81 -27.25 -19.89 -35.65
CA ALA A 81 -27.04 -18.99 -34.52
C ALA A 81 -26.41 -17.65 -35.01
N THR A 82 -27.03 -16.51 -34.67
CA THR A 82 -26.59 -15.18 -35.13
C THR A 82 -26.85 -14.10 -34.08
N THR A 83 -25.95 -13.11 -34.02
CA THR A 83 -26.10 -11.86 -33.25
C THR A 83 -26.19 -10.62 -34.12
N THR A 84 -25.97 -10.77 -35.43
CA THR A 84 -25.88 -9.64 -36.38
C THR A 84 -27.15 -9.48 -37.21
N ALA A 85 -28.04 -10.47 -37.20
CA ALA A 85 -29.34 -10.43 -37.83
C ALA A 85 -30.42 -10.77 -36.80
N THR A 86 -31.63 -10.28 -37.01
CA THR A 86 -32.79 -10.66 -36.20
C THR A 86 -33.03 -12.15 -36.33
N GLY A 87 -32.87 -12.89 -35.23
CA GLY A 87 -33.20 -14.30 -35.17
C GLY A 87 -34.69 -14.52 -35.46
N SER A 88 -35.00 -15.56 -36.23
CA SER A 88 -36.38 -16.01 -36.46
C SER A 88 -37.04 -16.59 -35.21
N ARG A 89 -36.23 -16.91 -34.18
CA ARG A 89 -36.64 -17.50 -32.91
C ARG A 89 -36.00 -16.76 -31.75
N ALA A 90 -36.68 -16.77 -30.61
CA ALA A 90 -36.11 -16.28 -29.36
C ALA A 90 -35.01 -17.24 -28.88
N GLU A 91 -33.94 -16.67 -28.31
CA GLU A 91 -32.87 -17.45 -27.68
C GLU A 91 -33.40 -18.25 -26.48
N PRO A 92 -32.79 -19.42 -26.17
CA PRO A 92 -33.20 -20.21 -25.02
C PRO A 92 -32.93 -19.44 -23.71
N ILE A 93 -33.88 -19.54 -22.78
CA ILE A 93 -33.77 -18.93 -21.44
C ILE A 93 -33.62 -20.05 -20.43
N LEU A 94 -32.61 -19.93 -19.57
CA LEU A 94 -32.34 -20.87 -18.50
C LEU A 94 -33.42 -20.76 -17.40
N PRO A 95 -34.16 -21.84 -17.07
CA PRO A 95 -35.10 -21.82 -15.97
C PRO A 95 -34.41 -21.65 -14.60
N PRO A 96 -35.12 -21.16 -13.56
CA PRO A 96 -34.58 -21.02 -12.21
C PRO A 96 -34.01 -22.34 -11.64
N LEU A 97 -33.10 -22.22 -10.68
CA LEU A 97 -32.60 -23.36 -9.92
C LEU A 97 -33.74 -24.00 -9.11
N THR A 98 -33.73 -25.32 -9.06
CA THR A 98 -34.58 -26.14 -8.19
C THR A 98 -33.71 -26.85 -7.15
N PRO A 99 -34.29 -27.40 -6.07
CA PRO A 99 -33.55 -28.18 -5.09
C PRO A 99 -32.84 -29.43 -5.65
N LYS A 100 -33.17 -29.86 -6.88
CA LYS A 100 -32.45 -30.95 -7.56
C LYS A 100 -31.20 -30.48 -8.28
N ASP A 101 -31.09 -29.18 -8.57
CA ASP A 101 -30.00 -28.59 -9.35
C ASP A 101 -28.81 -28.17 -8.46
N THR A 102 -29.01 -28.07 -7.16
CA THR A 102 -27.99 -27.67 -6.19
C THR A 102 -28.26 -28.30 -4.83
N SER A 103 -27.20 -28.84 -4.23
CA SER A 103 -27.18 -29.32 -2.84
C SER A 103 -26.53 -28.29 -1.90
N MET A 104 -26.09 -27.13 -2.43
CA MET A 104 -25.59 -26.01 -1.64
C MET A 104 -26.77 -25.28 -1.00
N PHE A 105 -26.66 -24.97 0.28
CA PHE A 105 -27.64 -24.18 1.01
C PHE A 105 -26.95 -23.31 2.07
N PRO A 106 -27.60 -22.24 2.56
CA PRO A 106 -27.03 -21.42 3.64
C PRO A 106 -26.81 -22.25 4.91
N CYS A 107 -25.55 -22.42 5.34
CA CYS A 107 -25.18 -23.18 6.53
C CYS A 107 -23.92 -22.60 7.20
N ALA A 108 -23.56 -23.07 8.40
CA ALA A 108 -22.37 -22.56 9.10
C ALA A 108 -21.07 -22.79 8.31
N ALA A 109 -20.96 -23.92 7.59
CA ALA A 109 -19.79 -24.25 6.78
C ALA A 109 -19.69 -23.41 5.49
N VAL A 110 -20.76 -22.79 5.01
CA VAL A 110 -20.78 -22.08 3.71
C VAL A 110 -19.75 -20.96 3.61
N ASN A 111 -19.46 -20.30 4.74
CA ASN A 111 -18.47 -19.22 4.85
C ASN A 111 -17.01 -19.72 4.77
N THR A 112 -16.80 -21.02 4.93
CA THR A 112 -15.48 -21.67 4.89
C THR A 112 -15.18 -22.32 3.54
N TYR A 113 -16.21 -22.48 2.70
CA TYR A 113 -16.04 -23.01 1.35
C TYR A 113 -15.61 -21.93 0.37
N THR A 114 -14.83 -22.36 -0.62
CA THR A 114 -14.67 -21.65 -1.88
C THR A 114 -15.58 -22.28 -2.92
N ALA A 115 -16.54 -21.54 -3.45
CA ALA A 115 -17.44 -22.10 -4.45
C ALA A 115 -16.77 -22.16 -5.83
N VAL A 116 -17.08 -23.18 -6.62
CA VAL A 116 -16.55 -23.36 -7.98
C VAL A 116 -17.69 -23.26 -8.96
N ILE A 117 -17.53 -22.36 -9.93
CA ILE A 117 -18.45 -22.20 -11.05
C ILE A 117 -18.31 -23.41 -11.98
N SER A 118 -19.44 -23.83 -12.54
CA SER A 118 -19.53 -24.98 -13.45
C SER A 118 -18.42 -25.00 -14.52
N PRO A 119 -17.49 -25.99 -14.52
CA PRO A 119 -16.33 -26.00 -15.42
C PRO A 119 -16.67 -26.30 -16.88
N TRP A 120 -17.91 -26.68 -17.17
CA TRP A 120 -18.40 -27.03 -18.51
C TRP A 120 -18.94 -25.83 -19.31
N ILE A 121 -19.05 -24.64 -18.70
CA ILE A 121 -19.46 -23.42 -19.41
C ILE A 121 -18.38 -22.96 -20.40
N ASP A 122 -18.78 -22.16 -21.40
CA ASP A 122 -17.88 -21.56 -22.38
C ASP A 122 -18.30 -20.11 -22.69
N LEU A 123 -17.88 -19.18 -21.84
CA LEU A 123 -18.19 -17.75 -21.93
C LEU A 123 -17.61 -17.09 -23.20
N GLY A 124 -16.57 -17.69 -23.79
CA GLY A 124 -15.90 -17.20 -24.99
C GLY A 124 -16.26 -17.97 -26.26
N SER A 125 -17.35 -18.74 -26.26
CA SER A 125 -17.76 -19.51 -27.43
C SER A 125 -18.09 -18.61 -28.61
N THR A 126 -17.64 -18.99 -29.81
CA THR A 126 -17.98 -18.30 -31.06
C THR A 126 -19.45 -18.45 -31.43
N ASN A 127 -20.14 -19.43 -30.86
CA ASN A 127 -21.58 -19.58 -31.02
C ASN A 127 -22.30 -18.70 -29.99
N PRO A 128 -23.10 -17.73 -30.45
CA PRO A 128 -23.74 -16.78 -29.56
C PRO A 128 -24.77 -17.41 -28.62
N ILE A 129 -25.40 -18.52 -28.99
CA ILE A 129 -26.34 -19.23 -28.11
C ILE A 129 -25.59 -19.88 -26.95
N ILE A 130 -24.44 -20.50 -27.24
CA ILE A 130 -23.62 -21.14 -26.21
C ILE A 130 -23.03 -20.11 -25.26
N SER A 131 -22.47 -19.00 -25.77
CA SER A 131 -21.92 -17.95 -24.92
C SER A 131 -23.01 -17.26 -24.10
N ASN A 132 -24.21 -17.06 -24.67
CA ASN A 132 -25.36 -16.51 -23.95
C ASN A 132 -25.83 -17.44 -22.81
N ILE A 133 -26.05 -18.73 -23.06
CA ILE A 133 -26.44 -19.69 -22.01
C ILE A 133 -25.35 -19.84 -20.95
N SER A 134 -24.07 -19.89 -21.34
CA SER A 134 -22.94 -19.93 -20.41
C SER A 134 -22.93 -18.72 -19.47
N ARG A 135 -23.25 -17.54 -20.00
CA ARG A 135 -23.41 -16.30 -19.23
C ARG A 135 -24.62 -16.34 -18.29
N GLN A 136 -25.76 -16.87 -18.74
CA GLN A 136 -26.93 -17.07 -17.88
C GLN A 136 -26.63 -18.03 -16.72
N VAL A 137 -25.91 -19.13 -16.98
CA VAL A 137 -25.45 -20.08 -15.96
C VAL A 137 -24.55 -19.38 -14.94
N LEU A 138 -23.51 -18.67 -15.40
CA LEU A 138 -22.61 -17.90 -14.53
C LEU A 138 -23.41 -16.96 -13.62
N ASN A 139 -24.34 -16.18 -14.17
CA ASN A 139 -25.13 -15.23 -13.42
C ASN A 139 -26.01 -15.91 -12.35
N VAL A 140 -26.65 -17.02 -12.70
CA VAL A 140 -27.50 -17.78 -11.77
C VAL A 140 -26.67 -18.38 -10.63
N GLU A 141 -25.53 -18.98 -10.95
CA GLU A 141 -24.63 -19.57 -9.95
C GLU A 141 -24.04 -18.49 -9.02
N VAL A 142 -23.54 -17.37 -9.58
CA VAL A 142 -23.01 -16.24 -8.82
C VAL A 142 -24.07 -15.67 -7.88
N ASN A 143 -25.29 -15.46 -8.39
CA ASN A 143 -26.39 -14.93 -7.58
C ASN A 143 -26.77 -15.90 -6.45
N TYR A 144 -26.82 -17.20 -6.72
CA TYR A 144 -27.13 -18.20 -5.71
C TYR A 144 -26.03 -18.36 -4.66
N ALA A 145 -24.75 -18.33 -5.05
CA ALA A 145 -23.63 -18.34 -4.13
C ALA A 145 -23.61 -17.10 -3.22
N ASN A 146 -23.92 -15.92 -3.79
CA ASN A 146 -24.07 -14.68 -3.02
C ASN A 146 -25.23 -14.76 -2.01
N PHE A 147 -26.36 -15.36 -2.41
CA PHE A 147 -27.47 -15.64 -1.49
C PHE A 147 -27.08 -16.60 -0.36
N CYS A 148 -26.30 -17.64 -0.66
CA CYS A 148 -25.85 -18.61 0.33
C CYS A 148 -24.79 -18.04 1.29
N GLY A 149 -24.19 -16.89 0.99
CA GLY A 149 -23.17 -16.25 1.84
C GLY A 149 -21.76 -16.77 1.61
N VAL A 150 -21.47 -17.38 0.46
CA VAL A 150 -20.09 -17.74 0.09
C VAL A 150 -19.24 -16.47 0.03
N ARG A 151 -17.95 -16.55 0.38
CA ARG A 151 -17.02 -15.40 0.30
C ARG A 151 -16.29 -15.30 -1.04
N SER A 152 -15.87 -16.46 -1.55
CA SER A 152 -14.97 -16.54 -2.72
C SER A 152 -15.50 -17.53 -3.73
N ILE A 153 -15.44 -17.17 -5.02
CA ILE A 153 -15.80 -18.06 -6.12
C ILE A 153 -14.65 -18.21 -7.10
N ILE A 154 -14.45 -19.43 -7.62
CA ILE A 154 -13.51 -19.73 -8.70
C ILE A 154 -14.29 -19.81 -10.02
N ILE A 155 -13.94 -18.96 -10.97
CA ILE A 155 -14.42 -19.00 -12.36
C ILE A 155 -13.36 -19.71 -13.21
N PRO A 156 -13.73 -20.71 -14.04
CA PRO A 156 -12.83 -21.29 -15.02
C PRO A 156 -12.23 -20.22 -15.93
N GLY A 157 -10.92 -20.23 -16.14
CA GLY A 157 -10.26 -19.30 -17.06
C GLY A 157 -10.76 -19.44 -18.51
N PRO A 158 -10.42 -18.49 -19.40
CA PRO A 158 -10.72 -18.59 -20.82
C PRO A 158 -10.24 -19.92 -21.39
N ARG A 159 -11.00 -20.54 -22.31
CA ARG A 159 -10.58 -21.81 -22.96
C ARG A 159 -9.56 -21.61 -24.07
N ARG A 160 -9.47 -20.40 -24.61
CA ARG A 160 -8.50 -20.00 -25.64
C ARG A 160 -7.84 -18.71 -25.17
N ASP A 161 -6.53 -18.63 -25.33
CA ASP A 161 -5.80 -17.41 -25.02
C ASP A 161 -5.89 -16.40 -26.17
N ALA A 162 -5.43 -15.17 -25.89
CA ALA A 162 -5.21 -14.15 -26.90
C ALA A 162 -4.15 -14.65 -27.92
N SER A 163 -4.61 -15.22 -29.03
CA SER A 163 -3.75 -15.77 -30.09
C SER A 163 -4.05 -15.16 -31.46
N ILE A 164 -3.06 -15.24 -32.36
CA ILE A 164 -3.05 -14.66 -33.70
C ILE A 164 -4.23 -15.16 -34.57
N ASP A 165 -4.68 -16.40 -34.39
CA ASP A 165 -5.70 -17.04 -35.23
C ASP A 165 -7.14 -16.91 -34.67
N GLY A 166 -7.51 -15.71 -34.20
CA GLY A 166 -8.90 -15.34 -33.85
C GLY A 166 -9.19 -14.97 -32.39
N GLY A 167 -8.17 -14.65 -31.58
CA GLY A 167 -8.24 -14.68 -30.11
C GLY A 167 -8.86 -13.51 -29.33
N ASN A 168 -9.29 -12.40 -29.96
CA ASN A 168 -9.79 -11.25 -29.18
C ASN A 168 -11.31 -11.25 -28.98
N GLN A 169 -12.10 -11.85 -29.89
CA GLN A 169 -13.57 -11.81 -29.78
C GLN A 169 -14.08 -12.66 -28.61
N SER A 170 -13.53 -13.87 -28.45
CA SER A 170 -13.86 -14.78 -27.33
C SER A 170 -13.47 -14.17 -25.99
N LEU A 171 -12.31 -13.52 -25.91
CA LEU A 171 -11.77 -12.95 -24.69
C LEU A 171 -12.52 -11.67 -24.27
N ALA A 172 -12.94 -10.84 -25.21
CA ALA A 172 -13.80 -9.68 -24.93
C ALA A 172 -15.16 -10.11 -24.36
N GLN A 173 -15.78 -11.16 -24.93
CA GLN A 173 -17.02 -11.73 -24.41
C GLN A 173 -16.85 -12.31 -23.01
N TYR A 174 -15.78 -13.09 -22.79
CA TYR A 174 -15.42 -13.61 -21.47
C TYR A 174 -15.28 -12.48 -20.44
N SER A 175 -14.52 -11.44 -20.79
CA SER A 175 -14.26 -10.30 -19.89
C SER A 175 -15.53 -9.54 -19.54
N ARG A 176 -16.40 -9.33 -20.54
CA ARG A 176 -17.71 -8.69 -20.32
C ARG A 176 -18.60 -9.52 -19.38
N ALA A 177 -18.58 -10.84 -19.51
CA ALA A 177 -19.31 -11.72 -18.60
C ALA A 177 -18.76 -11.67 -17.16
N VAL A 178 -17.45 -11.58 -16.98
CA VAL A 178 -16.82 -11.40 -15.66
C VAL A 178 -17.19 -10.04 -15.05
N GLU A 179 -17.17 -8.97 -15.84
CA GLU A 179 -17.59 -7.63 -15.40
C GLU A 179 -19.08 -7.61 -14.96
N GLU A 180 -19.95 -8.29 -15.71
CA GLU A 180 -21.35 -8.47 -15.33
C GLU A 180 -21.48 -9.27 -14.02
N ALA A 181 -20.74 -10.37 -13.88
CA ALA A 181 -20.74 -11.19 -12.68
C ALA A 181 -20.27 -10.42 -11.44
N LEU A 182 -19.24 -9.56 -11.57
CA LEU A 182 -18.78 -8.65 -10.51
C LEU A 182 -19.90 -7.72 -10.03
N THR A 183 -20.80 -7.30 -10.92
CA THR A 183 -21.96 -6.45 -10.58
C THR A 183 -23.04 -7.24 -9.82
N ILE A 184 -23.29 -8.48 -10.23
CA ILE A 184 -24.29 -9.37 -9.61
C ILE A 184 -23.84 -9.80 -8.20
N GLY A 185 -22.61 -10.28 -8.09
CA GLY A 185 -22.01 -10.75 -6.83
C GLY A 185 -21.27 -9.65 -6.09
N ASN A 186 -21.95 -8.60 -5.63
CA ASN A 186 -21.32 -7.40 -5.07
C ASN A 186 -20.48 -7.62 -3.79
N ARG A 187 -20.69 -8.73 -3.06
CA ARG A 187 -19.94 -9.10 -1.85
C ARG A 187 -18.97 -10.26 -2.04
N LEU A 188 -18.91 -10.82 -3.25
CA LEU A 188 -18.06 -11.95 -3.58
C LEU A 188 -16.66 -11.48 -3.99
N THR A 189 -15.66 -12.28 -3.63
CA THR A 189 -14.34 -12.27 -4.23
C THR A 189 -14.33 -13.24 -5.42
N PHE A 190 -13.81 -12.79 -6.55
CA PHE A 190 -13.76 -13.54 -7.80
C PHE A 190 -12.34 -13.99 -8.08
N LEU A 191 -12.16 -15.28 -8.34
CA LEU A 191 -10.87 -15.86 -8.68
C LEU A 191 -10.95 -16.45 -10.08
N LEU A 192 -10.17 -15.94 -11.02
CA LEU A 192 -10.05 -16.55 -12.33
C LEU A 192 -8.99 -17.66 -12.26
N HIS A 193 -9.39 -18.89 -12.58
CA HIS A 193 -8.47 -20.02 -12.63
C HIS A 193 -7.66 -19.99 -13.92
N MET A 194 -6.46 -19.45 -13.84
CA MET A 194 -5.58 -19.21 -14.99
C MET A 194 -4.40 -20.18 -14.98
N PRO A 195 -4.05 -20.82 -16.10
CA PRO A 195 -2.78 -21.50 -16.22
C PRO A 195 -1.63 -20.50 -16.25
N MET A 196 -0.47 -20.87 -15.70
CA MET A 196 0.74 -20.07 -15.85
C MET A 196 1.12 -19.91 -17.33
N TYR A 197 1.01 -21.00 -18.09
CA TYR A 197 1.01 -21.09 -19.55
C TYR A 197 0.30 -22.41 -19.96
N ARG A 198 -0.10 -22.57 -21.22
CA ARG A 198 -0.76 -23.81 -21.68
C ARG A 198 0.24 -24.90 -22.06
N GLU A 199 0.16 -26.04 -21.38
CA GLU A 199 0.99 -27.22 -21.67
C GLU A 199 0.38 -28.06 -22.83
N PRO A 200 1.17 -28.48 -23.84
CA PRO A 200 0.65 -29.15 -25.06
C PRO A 200 -0.06 -30.49 -24.81
N GLU A 201 0.29 -31.19 -23.73
CA GLU A 201 -0.19 -32.54 -23.43
C GLU A 201 -1.31 -32.57 -22.37
N VAL A 202 -1.65 -31.41 -21.79
CA VAL A 202 -2.56 -31.31 -20.62
C VAL A 202 -3.86 -30.58 -20.97
N GLU A 203 -4.15 -30.34 -22.26
CA GLU A 203 -5.44 -29.76 -22.65
C GLU A 203 -6.58 -30.64 -22.15
N SER A 204 -7.31 -30.11 -21.17
CA SER A 204 -8.40 -30.78 -20.49
C SER A 204 -9.43 -31.27 -21.50
N GLN A 205 -9.51 -32.59 -21.67
CA GLN A 205 -10.63 -33.30 -22.29
C GLN A 205 -11.89 -33.23 -21.40
N GLY A 206 -12.18 -32.08 -20.81
CA GLY A 206 -13.38 -31.84 -20.03
C GLY A 206 -14.57 -31.65 -20.96
N VAL A 207 -15.71 -32.25 -20.61
CA VAL A 207 -16.98 -32.04 -21.33
C VAL A 207 -17.36 -30.56 -21.23
N SER A 208 -17.37 -29.86 -22.36
CA SER A 208 -17.81 -28.48 -22.48
C SER A 208 -19.13 -28.44 -23.24
N ILE A 209 -19.99 -27.47 -22.95
CA ILE A 209 -21.22 -27.28 -23.74
C ILE A 209 -20.92 -27.03 -25.24
N SER A 210 -19.74 -26.50 -25.55
CA SER A 210 -19.24 -26.33 -26.92
C SER A 210 -18.93 -27.66 -27.64
N SER A 211 -18.98 -28.81 -26.95
CA SER A 211 -18.88 -30.12 -27.60
C SER A 211 -20.16 -30.54 -28.31
N LEU A 212 -21.28 -29.84 -28.08
CA LEU A 212 -22.54 -30.05 -28.81
C LEU A 212 -22.42 -29.61 -30.28
N GLU A 213 -21.38 -28.85 -30.63
CA GLU A 213 -21.10 -28.45 -32.00
C GLU A 213 -20.25 -29.51 -32.71
N VAL A 214 -20.67 -29.91 -33.92
CA VAL A 214 -19.87 -30.78 -34.79
C VAL A 214 -18.70 -29.96 -35.35
N LYS A 215 -17.51 -30.12 -34.76
CA LYS A 215 -16.28 -29.53 -35.31
C LYS A 215 -15.68 -30.44 -36.38
N THR A 216 -15.41 -29.89 -37.55
CA THR A 216 -14.51 -30.52 -38.54
C THR A 216 -13.13 -30.66 -37.88
N PRO A 217 -12.48 -31.85 -37.92
CA PRO A 217 -11.17 -32.02 -37.29
C PRO A 217 -10.15 -31.13 -37.98
N THR A 218 -9.77 -30.03 -37.32
CA THR A 218 -8.62 -29.22 -37.70
C THR A 218 -7.36 -29.99 -37.37
N LYS A 219 -6.45 -30.13 -38.34
CA LYS A 219 -5.12 -30.72 -38.13
C LYS A 219 -4.41 -29.93 -37.03
N THR A 220 -3.98 -30.62 -35.98
CA THR A 220 -3.09 -30.09 -34.96
C THR A 220 -1.70 -29.97 -35.57
N GLU A 221 -1.36 -28.79 -36.09
CA GLU A 221 0.03 -28.48 -36.45
C GLU A 221 0.82 -28.24 -35.15
N GLU A 222 2.10 -28.64 -35.13
CA GLU A 222 3.03 -28.32 -34.04
C GLU A 222 3.22 -26.80 -33.99
N LYS A 223 2.44 -26.11 -33.16
CA LYS A 223 2.57 -24.67 -32.95
C LYS A 223 3.55 -24.41 -31.81
N GLU A 224 4.39 -23.40 -32.00
CA GLU A 224 5.23 -22.83 -30.94
C GLU A 224 4.36 -22.37 -29.77
N ILE A 225 4.76 -22.72 -28.55
CA ILE A 225 4.00 -22.38 -27.34
C ILE A 225 4.34 -20.95 -26.96
N ASP A 226 3.35 -20.07 -27.04
CA ASP A 226 3.49 -18.71 -26.52
C ASP A 226 3.27 -18.69 -24.99
N LEU A 227 4.37 -18.64 -24.24
CA LEU A 227 4.36 -18.70 -22.78
C LEU A 227 3.60 -17.55 -22.11
N LEU A 228 3.51 -16.37 -22.77
CA LEU A 228 2.89 -15.17 -22.20
C LEU A 228 1.40 -15.03 -22.55
N ALA A 229 0.85 -15.89 -23.43
CA ALA A 229 -0.51 -15.73 -23.93
C ALA A 229 -1.57 -15.82 -22.81
N ALA A 230 -1.39 -16.71 -21.85
CA ALA A 230 -2.28 -16.83 -20.68
C ALA A 230 -2.24 -15.58 -19.79
N TRP A 231 -1.05 -14.98 -19.63
CA TRP A 231 -0.89 -13.73 -18.90
C TRP A 231 -1.55 -12.55 -19.64
N ASP A 232 -1.41 -12.47 -20.98
CA ASP A 232 -2.11 -11.44 -21.77
C ASP A 232 -3.63 -11.58 -21.66
N SER A 233 -4.13 -12.83 -21.64
CA SER A 233 -5.54 -13.10 -21.40
C SER A 233 -5.98 -12.55 -20.05
N TRP A 234 -5.24 -12.83 -18.98
CA TRP A 234 -5.50 -12.24 -17.66
C TRP A 234 -5.44 -10.70 -17.70
N HIS A 235 -4.39 -10.13 -18.33
CA HIS A 235 -4.22 -8.69 -18.47
C HIS A 235 -5.43 -8.03 -19.15
N HIS A 236 -5.95 -8.64 -20.23
CA HIS A 236 -7.14 -8.17 -20.91
C HIS A 236 -8.36 -8.18 -19.98
N VAL A 237 -8.62 -9.29 -19.27
CA VAL A 237 -9.76 -9.39 -18.36
C VAL A 237 -9.67 -8.35 -17.25
N ARG A 238 -8.53 -8.22 -16.56
CA ARG A 238 -8.36 -7.24 -15.48
C ARG A 238 -8.47 -5.80 -15.96
N SER A 239 -8.05 -5.52 -17.20
CA SER A 239 -8.15 -4.18 -17.79
C SER A 239 -9.60 -3.81 -18.11
N VAL A 240 -10.38 -4.74 -18.73
CA VAL A 240 -11.82 -4.55 -18.98
C VAL A 240 -12.59 -4.40 -17.67
N CYS A 241 -12.22 -5.16 -16.64
CA CYS A 241 -12.81 -5.06 -15.31
C CYS A 241 -12.28 -3.87 -14.48
N ASN A 242 -11.54 -2.94 -15.12
CA ASN A 242 -11.00 -1.73 -14.51
C ASN A 242 -10.24 -1.98 -13.19
N TYR A 243 -9.38 -3.00 -13.17
CA TYR A 243 -8.54 -3.36 -12.01
C TYR A 243 -9.35 -3.54 -10.71
N ASN A 244 -10.53 -4.15 -10.80
CA ASN A 244 -11.41 -4.35 -9.65
C ASN A 244 -10.67 -5.08 -8.51
N THR A 245 -10.68 -4.50 -7.31
CA THR A 245 -9.96 -5.03 -6.14
C THR A 245 -10.52 -6.36 -5.60
N ARG A 246 -11.68 -6.81 -6.11
CA ARG A 246 -12.28 -8.12 -5.79
C ARG A 246 -11.93 -9.21 -6.80
N LEU A 247 -11.18 -8.89 -7.86
CA LEU A 247 -10.79 -9.82 -8.91
C LEU A 247 -9.34 -10.29 -8.70
N PHE A 248 -9.16 -11.58 -8.46
CA PHE A 248 -7.88 -12.22 -8.19
C PHE A 248 -7.61 -13.37 -9.16
N VAL A 249 -6.39 -13.90 -9.10
CA VAL A 249 -5.96 -15.06 -9.87
C VAL A 249 -5.84 -16.28 -8.96
N ALA A 250 -6.43 -17.39 -9.39
CA ALA A 250 -6.05 -18.73 -8.94
C ALA A 250 -5.10 -19.32 -10.00
N LEU A 251 -3.80 -19.29 -9.74
CA LEU A 251 -2.77 -19.65 -10.70
C LEU A 251 -2.52 -21.16 -10.67
N GLN A 252 -2.66 -21.83 -11.81
CA GLN A 252 -2.29 -23.23 -11.94
C GLN A 252 -0.79 -23.38 -12.18
N ILE A 253 -0.15 -24.09 -11.27
CA ILE A 253 1.26 -24.43 -11.35
C ILE A 253 1.46 -25.49 -12.43
N PRO A 254 2.33 -25.24 -13.43
CA PRO A 254 2.56 -26.17 -14.55
C PRO A 254 3.40 -27.36 -14.11
N ARG A 255 3.44 -28.44 -14.91
CA ARG A 255 4.36 -29.56 -14.66
C ARG A 255 5.82 -29.18 -14.93
N VAL A 256 6.05 -28.32 -15.91
CA VAL A 256 7.38 -27.77 -16.23
C VAL A 256 7.41 -26.28 -15.89
N MET A 257 8.38 -25.87 -15.06
CA MET A 257 8.48 -24.45 -14.69
C MET A 257 9.04 -23.61 -15.86
N PRO A 258 8.42 -22.47 -16.19
CA PRO A 258 8.92 -21.56 -17.22
C PRO A 258 10.10 -20.73 -16.70
N GLU A 259 10.62 -19.86 -17.56
CA GLU A 259 11.68 -18.89 -17.22
C GLU A 259 11.26 -17.92 -16.10
N LYS A 260 12.26 -17.33 -15.45
CA LYS A 260 12.03 -16.47 -14.28
C LYS A 260 11.17 -15.25 -14.61
N ASP A 261 11.33 -14.69 -15.81
CA ASP A 261 10.58 -13.51 -16.25
C ASP A 261 9.06 -13.71 -16.22
N LEU A 262 8.57 -14.87 -16.68
CA LEU A 262 7.13 -15.19 -16.58
C LEU A 262 6.70 -15.39 -15.13
N GLN A 263 7.55 -15.98 -14.30
CA GLN A 263 7.26 -16.12 -12.87
C GLN A 263 7.18 -14.75 -12.18
N ASP A 264 8.09 -13.82 -12.47
CA ASP A 264 8.05 -12.46 -11.94
C ASP A 264 6.81 -11.70 -12.42
N ARG A 265 6.42 -11.90 -13.68
CA ARG A 265 5.18 -11.34 -14.22
C ARG A 265 3.96 -11.75 -13.39
N TRP A 266 3.85 -13.04 -13.06
CA TRP A 266 2.75 -13.55 -12.21
C TRP A 266 2.89 -13.16 -10.73
N PHE A 267 4.11 -13.01 -10.21
CA PHE A 267 4.37 -12.57 -8.84
C PHE A 267 3.84 -11.16 -8.56
N ALA A 268 3.84 -10.29 -9.58
CA ALA A 268 3.28 -8.95 -9.49
C ALA A 268 1.74 -8.90 -9.49
N GLU A 269 1.08 -9.97 -9.93
CA GLU A 269 -0.39 -10.02 -10.10
C GLU A 269 -1.11 -10.31 -8.76
N PRO A 270 -2.41 -9.96 -8.63
CA PRO A 270 -3.18 -10.24 -7.41
C PRO A 270 -3.50 -11.74 -7.27
N LEU A 271 -2.51 -12.52 -6.85
CA LEU A 271 -2.62 -13.95 -6.61
C LEU A 271 -3.39 -14.23 -5.31
N HIS A 272 -4.29 -15.20 -5.35
CA HIS A 272 -5.02 -15.66 -4.18
C HIS A 272 -4.86 -17.17 -3.97
N TYR A 273 -4.82 -17.97 -5.04
CA TYR A 273 -4.50 -19.40 -4.96
C TYR A 273 -3.35 -19.81 -5.88
N LEU A 274 -2.56 -20.79 -5.43
CA LEU A 274 -1.69 -21.62 -6.24
C LEU A 274 -2.30 -23.02 -6.31
N THR A 275 -2.85 -23.37 -7.47
CA THR A 275 -3.49 -24.68 -7.68
C THR A 275 -2.46 -25.69 -8.17
N ILE A 276 -2.40 -26.86 -7.54
CA ILE A 276 -1.41 -27.90 -7.84
C ILE A 276 -2.13 -29.20 -8.19
N ASN A 277 -1.93 -29.67 -9.41
CA ASN A 277 -2.43 -30.96 -9.88
C ASN A 277 -1.45 -32.10 -9.51
N PRO A 278 -1.91 -33.37 -9.44
CA PRO A 278 -1.06 -34.50 -9.09
C PRO A 278 0.12 -34.66 -10.09
N GLY A 279 -0.08 -34.29 -11.35
CA GLY A 279 0.93 -34.37 -12.41
C GLY A 279 2.12 -33.42 -12.27
N VAL A 280 2.05 -32.42 -11.37
CA VAL A 280 3.17 -31.52 -11.05
C VAL A 280 4.22 -32.22 -10.18
N PHE A 281 3.79 -33.19 -9.36
CA PHE A 281 4.67 -33.92 -8.47
C PHE A 281 5.45 -35.01 -9.20
N GLN A 282 6.69 -35.21 -8.76
CA GLN A 282 7.59 -36.26 -9.22
C GLN A 282 7.87 -37.23 -8.06
N ALA A 283 7.93 -38.53 -8.35
CA ALA A 283 8.30 -39.51 -7.35
C ALA A 283 9.78 -39.38 -6.98
N ASN A 284 10.09 -39.26 -5.69
CA ASN A 284 11.45 -39.29 -5.20
C ASN A 284 12.03 -40.72 -5.23
N LYS A 285 13.30 -40.90 -4.83
CA LYS A 285 13.96 -42.22 -4.81
C LYS A 285 13.23 -43.28 -3.95
N ALA A 286 12.45 -42.84 -2.96
CA ALA A 286 11.67 -43.69 -2.07
C ALA A 286 10.21 -43.86 -2.53
N GLY A 287 9.82 -43.27 -3.67
CA GLY A 287 8.48 -43.37 -4.25
C GLY A 287 7.47 -42.32 -3.76
N TYR A 288 7.85 -41.39 -2.89
CA TYR A 288 6.97 -40.33 -2.38
C TYR A 288 6.87 -39.14 -3.34
N PRO A 289 5.72 -38.43 -3.41
CA PRO A 289 5.56 -37.24 -4.24
C PRO A 289 6.48 -36.11 -3.76
N SER A 290 7.11 -35.42 -4.70
CA SER A 290 8.00 -34.29 -4.44
C SER A 290 7.98 -33.28 -5.59
N LEU A 291 8.22 -32.01 -5.26
CA LEU A 291 8.33 -30.92 -6.24
C LEU A 291 9.80 -30.70 -6.63
N SER A 292 10.05 -30.32 -7.88
CA SER A 292 11.41 -29.97 -8.35
C SER A 292 11.93 -28.72 -7.64
N LYS A 293 13.25 -28.49 -7.66
CA LYS A 293 13.85 -27.32 -6.99
C LYS A 293 13.30 -25.98 -7.50
N HIS A 294 12.98 -25.90 -8.79
CA HIS A 294 12.39 -24.69 -9.39
C HIS A 294 11.00 -24.39 -8.81
N HIS A 295 10.15 -25.40 -8.64
CA HIS A 295 8.86 -25.25 -7.97
C HIS A 295 9.06 -24.81 -6.51
N GLN A 296 9.96 -25.47 -5.77
CA GLN A 296 10.22 -25.11 -4.37
C GLN A 296 10.63 -23.63 -4.24
N ASN A 297 11.52 -23.16 -5.11
CA ASN A 297 11.95 -21.75 -5.12
C ASN A 297 10.79 -20.79 -5.42
N LEU A 298 9.89 -21.13 -6.36
CA LEU A 298 8.68 -20.34 -6.63
C LEU A 298 7.81 -20.20 -5.37
N PHE A 299 7.48 -21.32 -4.72
CA PHE A 299 6.71 -21.30 -3.46
C PHE A 299 7.41 -20.47 -2.39
N PHE A 300 8.73 -20.61 -2.26
CA PHE A 300 9.50 -19.85 -1.27
C PHE A 300 9.43 -18.34 -1.53
N SER A 301 9.53 -17.90 -2.78
CA SER A 301 9.38 -16.50 -3.15
C SER A 301 7.95 -16.00 -2.93
N TYR A 302 6.93 -16.74 -3.37
CA TYR A 302 5.54 -16.29 -3.35
C TYR A 302 4.97 -16.20 -1.93
N MET A 303 5.44 -17.04 -1.01
CA MET A 303 5.00 -17.00 0.39
C MET A 303 5.62 -15.84 1.19
N ARG A 304 6.49 -15.02 0.58
CA ARG A 304 6.97 -13.77 1.16
C ARG A 304 6.04 -12.57 0.91
N LEU A 305 5.02 -12.73 0.04
CA LEU A 305 3.99 -11.71 -0.16
C LEU A 305 3.21 -11.50 1.15
N LYS A 306 2.92 -10.25 1.50
CA LYS A 306 2.08 -9.87 2.65
C LYS A 306 0.74 -10.64 2.66
N ASN A 307 0.15 -10.75 1.47
CA ASN A 307 -1.01 -11.60 1.23
C ASN A 307 -0.54 -12.82 0.42
N ALA A 308 0.09 -13.79 1.09
CA ALA A 308 0.58 -14.99 0.45
C ALA A 308 -0.58 -15.81 -0.16
N PRO A 309 -0.47 -16.27 -1.42
CA PRO A 309 -1.52 -17.06 -2.04
C PRO A 309 -1.64 -18.41 -1.35
N TRP A 310 -2.86 -18.89 -1.10
CA TRP A 310 -3.07 -20.19 -0.47
C TRP A 310 -2.84 -21.31 -1.48
N ILE A 311 -2.43 -22.47 -0.99
CA ILE A 311 -2.19 -23.64 -1.84
C ILE A 311 -3.50 -24.41 -1.97
N LEU A 312 -3.94 -24.68 -3.19
CA LEU A 312 -5.10 -25.54 -3.46
C LEU A 312 -4.62 -26.83 -4.11
N LEU A 313 -4.69 -27.93 -3.35
CA LEU A 313 -4.34 -29.25 -3.83
C LEU A 313 -5.53 -29.83 -4.61
N CYS A 314 -5.36 -30.03 -5.91
CA CYS A 314 -6.40 -30.57 -6.79
C CYS A 314 -6.24 -32.08 -6.92
N ASP A 315 -7.31 -32.84 -6.70
CA ASP A 315 -7.43 -34.28 -6.97
C ASP A 315 -6.36 -35.19 -6.30
N ALA A 316 -5.63 -34.67 -5.32
CA ALA A 316 -4.57 -35.38 -4.58
C ALA A 316 -4.81 -35.42 -3.05
N GLY A 317 -6.04 -35.18 -2.60
CA GLY A 317 -6.41 -35.15 -1.18
C GLY A 317 -6.87 -36.50 -0.59
N PRO A 318 -7.22 -36.54 0.70
CA PRO A 318 -7.80 -37.72 1.34
C PRO A 318 -9.14 -38.09 0.70
N ASP A 319 -9.37 -39.39 0.45
CA ASP A 319 -10.66 -39.87 -0.03
C ASP A 319 -11.70 -39.77 1.09
N VAL A 320 -12.76 -38.98 0.88
CA VAL A 320 -13.86 -38.78 1.84
C VAL A 320 -15.14 -39.52 1.47
N SER A 321 -15.16 -40.21 0.32
CA SER A 321 -16.36 -40.89 -0.21
C SER A 321 -16.86 -42.03 0.69
N HIS A 322 -15.95 -42.64 1.46
CA HIS A 322 -16.27 -43.72 2.38
C HIS A 322 -16.98 -43.24 3.67
N ILE A 323 -16.91 -41.95 3.98
CA ILE A 323 -17.54 -41.35 5.17
C ILE A 323 -18.99 -41.06 4.85
N LYS A 324 -19.89 -41.84 5.43
CA LYS A 324 -21.34 -41.62 5.34
C LYS A 324 -21.81 -40.78 6.52
N GLY A 325 -22.29 -39.57 6.24
CA GLY A 325 -22.98 -38.72 7.21
C GLY A 325 -24.25 -38.17 6.59
N GLU A 326 -25.34 -38.10 7.36
CA GLU A 326 -26.52 -37.33 6.96
C GLU A 326 -26.16 -35.83 6.99
N PRO A 327 -26.51 -35.04 5.95
CA PRO A 327 -26.13 -33.63 5.82
C PRO A 327 -26.70 -32.67 6.88
N HIS A 328 -27.43 -33.16 7.90
CA HIS A 328 -28.16 -32.36 8.88
C HIS A 328 -28.08 -32.85 10.35
N SER A 329 -27.02 -33.55 10.77
CA SER A 329 -26.97 -34.14 12.12
C SER A 329 -26.12 -33.35 13.13
N LEU A 330 -26.41 -32.05 13.31
CA LEU A 330 -25.98 -31.30 14.51
C LEU A 330 -27.13 -30.66 15.30
N LEU A 331 -28.37 -30.74 14.80
CA LEU A 331 -29.56 -30.61 15.63
C LEU A 331 -29.94 -32.00 16.15
N ALA A 332 -29.05 -32.62 16.92
CA ALA A 332 -29.43 -33.76 17.72
C ALA A 332 -30.52 -33.28 18.69
N SER A 333 -31.73 -33.83 18.55
CA SER A 333 -32.72 -33.72 19.62
C SER A 333 -32.09 -34.25 20.92
N HIS A 334 -32.48 -33.71 22.07
CA HIS A 334 -31.94 -34.11 23.38
C HIS A 334 -32.02 -35.62 23.71
N GLU A 335 -32.65 -36.44 22.84
CA GLU A 335 -32.82 -37.88 23.01
C GLU A 335 -31.69 -38.74 22.40
N ASP A 336 -30.76 -38.18 21.62
CA ASP A 336 -29.67 -38.94 20.94
C ASP A 336 -28.28 -38.77 21.59
N PHE A 337 -28.21 -38.53 22.90
CA PHE A 337 -26.92 -38.62 23.61
C PHE A 337 -26.59 -40.09 23.93
N PRO A 338 -25.44 -40.63 23.49
CA PRO A 338 -25.04 -41.99 23.82
C PRO A 338 -24.92 -42.15 25.33
N THR A 339 -25.39 -43.29 25.84
CA THR A 339 -25.27 -43.60 27.27
C THR A 339 -23.79 -43.70 27.67
N LEU A 340 -23.48 -43.45 28.95
CA LEU A 340 -22.10 -43.57 29.47
C LEU A 340 -21.44 -44.92 29.13
N ALA A 341 -22.23 -46.01 29.05
CA ALA A 341 -21.76 -47.33 28.66
C ALA A 341 -21.46 -47.47 27.15
N GLU A 342 -22.22 -46.77 26.29
CA GLU A 342 -21.96 -46.71 24.84
C GLU A 342 -20.74 -45.83 24.54
N ALA A 343 -20.59 -44.71 25.26
CA ALA A 343 -19.40 -43.87 25.17
C ALA A 343 -18.13 -44.58 25.66
N GLU A 344 -18.24 -45.43 26.69
CA GLU A 344 -17.10 -46.20 27.23
C GLU A 344 -16.73 -47.40 26.35
N SER A 345 -17.71 -48.07 25.73
CA SER A 345 -17.45 -49.14 24.77
C SER A 345 -16.86 -48.63 23.45
N GLN A 346 -17.29 -47.47 22.94
CA GLN A 346 -16.67 -46.78 21.80
C GLN A 346 -15.23 -46.33 22.10
N ASN A 347 -14.95 -45.89 23.33
CA ASN A 347 -13.60 -45.56 23.78
C ASN A 347 -12.69 -46.79 23.90
N GLN A 348 -13.23 -47.97 24.21
CA GLN A 348 -12.45 -49.22 24.25
C GLN A 348 -12.10 -49.75 22.86
N THR A 349 -13.00 -49.62 21.86
CA THR A 349 -12.67 -49.90 20.45
C THR A 349 -11.66 -48.89 19.88
N ALA A 350 -11.77 -47.61 20.25
CA ALA A 350 -10.80 -46.58 19.85
C ALA A 350 -9.40 -46.78 20.48
N LYS A 351 -9.31 -47.30 21.71
CA LYS A 351 -8.02 -47.60 22.37
C LYS A 351 -7.30 -48.83 21.82
N THR A 352 -8.01 -49.75 21.16
CA THR A 352 -7.41 -50.97 20.57
C THR A 352 -6.98 -50.74 19.12
N ALA A 353 -7.50 -49.70 18.48
CA ALA A 353 -7.06 -49.24 17.18
C ALA A 353 -6.12 -48.05 17.36
N ASN A 354 -4.81 -48.33 17.51
CA ASN A 354 -3.76 -47.37 17.15
C ASN A 354 -3.87 -47.11 15.63
N PHE A 355 -4.92 -46.41 15.20
CA PHE A 355 -5.01 -45.85 13.86
C PHE A 355 -3.99 -44.71 13.86
N GLN A 356 -2.74 -45.02 13.51
CA GLN A 356 -1.90 -44.03 12.87
C GLN A 356 -2.73 -43.52 11.69
N VAL A 357 -3.30 -42.32 11.81
CA VAL A 357 -3.98 -41.65 10.70
C VAL A 357 -2.92 -41.54 9.61
N LYS A 358 -3.01 -42.42 8.60
CA LYS A 358 -2.06 -42.44 7.50
C LYS A 358 -2.23 -41.12 6.77
N THR A 359 -1.34 -40.19 7.06
CA THR A 359 -1.39 -38.83 6.52
C THR A 359 -1.20 -38.92 5.01
N ASN A 360 -1.98 -38.16 4.25
CA ASN A 360 -1.85 -38.12 2.80
C ASN A 360 -0.40 -37.71 2.43
N ASP A 361 0.24 -38.43 1.51
CA ASP A 361 1.66 -38.24 1.20
C ASP A 361 1.95 -36.85 0.60
N TYR A 362 1.02 -36.30 -0.18
CA TYR A 362 1.14 -34.95 -0.76
C TYR A 362 1.05 -33.87 0.32
N ILE A 363 0.10 -33.99 1.25
CA ILE A 363 -0.03 -33.07 2.38
C ILE A 363 1.23 -33.13 3.26
N SER A 364 1.72 -34.33 3.54
CA SER A 364 2.95 -34.54 4.32
C SER A 364 4.16 -33.89 3.66
N TYR A 365 4.28 -34.02 2.32
CA TYR A 365 5.33 -33.35 1.56
C TYR A 365 5.21 -31.82 1.60
N LEU A 366 4.01 -31.25 1.48
CA LEU A 366 3.81 -29.80 1.56
C LEU A 366 4.13 -29.24 2.95
N ARG A 367 3.78 -29.96 4.02
CA ARG A 367 4.17 -29.60 5.40
C ARG A 367 5.66 -29.73 5.63
N TRP A 368 6.30 -30.73 5.04
CA TRP A 368 7.76 -30.80 5.02
C TRP A 368 8.34 -29.59 4.27
N LEU A 369 7.81 -29.23 3.10
CA LEU A 369 8.30 -28.11 2.30
C LEU A 369 8.15 -26.76 3.03
N GLU A 370 7.05 -26.56 3.74
CA GLU A 370 6.83 -25.44 4.66
C GLU A 370 7.95 -25.35 5.70
N SER A 371 8.32 -26.47 6.33
CA SER A 371 9.44 -26.49 7.30
C SER A 371 10.81 -26.16 6.70
N GLN A 372 10.98 -26.34 5.38
CA GLN A 372 12.22 -26.04 4.68
C GLN A 372 12.34 -24.56 4.28
N GLN A 373 11.30 -23.75 4.46
CA GLN A 373 11.35 -22.34 4.09
C GLN A 373 12.37 -21.57 4.92
N PRO A 374 13.16 -20.65 4.32
CA PRO A 374 14.05 -19.79 5.08
C PRO A 374 13.28 -18.95 6.10
N GLU A 375 13.92 -18.68 7.23
CA GLU A 375 13.37 -17.79 8.26
C GLU A 375 13.22 -16.38 7.70
N PHE A 376 12.31 -15.60 8.29
CA PHE A 376 12.20 -14.19 7.95
C PHE A 376 13.47 -13.47 8.38
N THR A 377 14.06 -12.71 7.46
CA THR A 377 15.10 -11.73 7.79
C THR A 377 14.51 -10.58 8.61
N TYR A 378 15.35 -9.73 9.20
CA TYR A 378 14.88 -8.52 9.88
C TYR A 378 13.98 -7.65 8.99
N LEU A 379 14.34 -7.51 7.70
CA LEU A 379 13.57 -6.81 6.69
C LEU A 379 12.22 -7.46 6.37
N GLU A 380 12.07 -8.76 6.64
CA GLU A 380 10.83 -9.52 6.44
C GLU A 380 10.03 -9.70 7.73
N GLY A 381 10.47 -9.08 8.84
CA GLY A 381 9.74 -9.06 10.10
C GLY A 381 8.33 -8.47 9.96
N ALA A 382 7.43 -8.86 10.87
CA ALA A 382 6.01 -8.48 10.82
C ALA A 382 5.79 -6.96 10.64
N THR A 383 6.61 -6.13 11.30
CA THR A 383 6.54 -4.66 11.23
C THR A 383 6.80 -4.14 9.82
N LEU A 384 7.82 -4.63 9.11
CA LEU A 384 8.13 -4.14 7.77
C LEU A 384 7.23 -4.78 6.71
N THR A 385 6.76 -6.01 6.95
CA THR A 385 5.84 -6.70 6.03
C THR A 385 4.50 -5.99 5.91
N SER A 386 4.03 -5.30 6.95
CA SER A 386 2.81 -4.48 6.84
C SER A 386 2.92 -3.32 5.84
N PHE A 387 4.13 -2.83 5.56
CA PHE A 387 4.39 -1.76 4.60
C PHE A 387 4.51 -2.24 3.15
N GLN A 388 4.53 -3.56 2.87
CA GLN A 388 4.60 -4.06 1.50
C GLN A 388 3.44 -3.51 0.65
N ASP A 389 3.81 -2.82 -0.42
CA ASP A 389 2.92 -2.13 -1.37
C ASP A 389 1.94 -1.14 -0.69
N TRP A 390 2.29 -0.62 0.48
CA TRP A 390 1.50 0.40 1.17
C TRP A 390 1.94 1.80 0.75
N LEU A 391 1.04 2.54 0.11
CA LEU A 391 1.31 3.90 -0.39
C LEU A 391 1.31 4.93 0.74
N GLN A 392 2.40 5.68 0.83
CA GLN A 392 2.62 6.77 1.75
C GLN A 392 2.95 8.04 0.96
N SER A 393 2.40 9.18 1.38
CA SER A 393 2.83 10.46 0.80
C SER A 393 4.29 10.72 1.19
N PRO A 394 5.15 11.19 0.26
CA PRO A 394 6.51 11.58 0.59
C PRO A 394 6.49 12.63 1.69
N LEU A 395 7.43 12.52 2.64
CA LEU A 395 7.58 13.52 3.68
C LEU A 395 8.04 14.84 3.08
N GLN A 396 7.66 15.95 3.71
CA GLN A 396 8.07 17.30 3.32
C GLN A 396 8.67 18.05 4.52
N PRO A 397 9.84 17.63 5.05
CA PRO A 397 10.37 18.19 6.30
C PRO A 397 10.73 19.67 6.20
N LEU A 398 10.93 20.21 4.99
CA LEU A 398 11.15 21.64 4.81
C LEU A 398 9.87 22.46 5.07
N SER A 399 8.73 21.99 4.57
CA SER A 399 7.43 22.68 4.73
C SER A 399 6.77 22.35 6.07
N ASP A 400 6.84 21.09 6.50
CA ASP A 400 6.15 20.60 7.70
C ASP A 400 7.12 20.37 8.87
N ASN A 401 6.60 20.49 10.10
CA ASN A 401 7.34 20.09 11.29
C ASN A 401 7.02 18.63 11.61
N LEU A 402 8.02 17.75 11.49
CA LEU A 402 7.85 16.33 11.76
C LEU A 402 7.51 16.05 13.23
N GLU A 403 6.71 15.00 13.44
CA GLU A 403 6.36 14.48 14.76
C GLU A 403 7.50 13.66 15.37
N SER A 404 7.50 13.53 16.71
CA SER A 404 8.52 12.77 17.43
C SER A 404 8.59 11.29 17.00
N ALA A 405 7.45 10.67 16.72
CA ALA A 405 7.39 9.28 16.27
C ALA A 405 8.09 9.08 14.91
N THR A 406 7.99 10.05 14.00
CA THR A 406 8.69 10.01 12.71
C THR A 406 10.20 10.01 12.89
N TYR A 407 10.73 10.87 13.77
CA TYR A 407 12.16 10.85 14.10
C TYR A 407 12.61 9.52 14.73
N GLU A 408 11.78 8.93 15.58
CA GLU A 408 12.08 7.63 16.21
C GLU A 408 12.18 6.49 15.19
N VAL A 409 11.32 6.47 14.18
CA VAL A 409 11.42 5.51 13.07
C VAL A 409 12.73 5.71 12.31
N PHE A 410 13.14 6.96 12.02
CA PHE A 410 14.42 7.24 11.37
C PHE A 410 15.62 6.77 12.19
N GLU A 411 15.57 6.99 13.51
CA GLU A 411 16.61 6.61 14.46
C GLU A 411 16.75 5.09 14.64
N GLY A 412 15.71 4.33 14.28
CA GLY A 412 15.71 2.88 14.30
C GLY A 412 16.62 2.22 13.24
N ASP A 413 17.18 2.99 12.29
CA ASP A 413 18.11 2.49 11.28
C ASP A 413 19.58 2.62 11.72
N PRO A 414 20.23 1.54 12.17
CA PRO A 414 21.62 1.64 12.61
C PRO A 414 22.58 1.90 11.44
N VAL A 415 22.30 1.34 10.25
CA VAL A 415 23.20 1.32 9.09
C VAL A 415 23.47 2.74 8.62
N LYS A 416 22.41 3.54 8.45
CA LYS A 416 22.50 4.95 8.06
C LYS A 416 23.46 5.72 8.95
N TYR A 417 23.24 5.72 10.27
CA TYR A 417 24.05 6.52 11.18
C TYR A 417 25.47 6.01 11.35
N SER A 418 25.72 4.69 11.21
CA SER A 418 27.09 4.17 11.16
C SER A 418 27.84 4.62 9.91
N GLN A 419 27.21 4.66 8.74
CA GLN A 419 27.88 5.15 7.52
C GLN A 419 28.23 6.64 7.61
N TYR A 420 27.33 7.46 8.19
CA TYR A 420 27.64 8.86 8.49
C TYR A 420 28.76 9.01 9.52
N GLU A 421 28.80 8.17 10.58
CA GLU A 421 29.89 8.19 11.56
C GLU A 421 31.25 7.88 10.90
N ILE A 422 31.31 6.87 10.03
CA ILE A 422 32.51 6.51 9.27
C ILE A 422 32.92 7.66 8.35
N ALA A 423 31.98 8.25 7.60
CA ALA A 423 32.26 9.38 6.72
C ALA A 423 32.87 10.58 7.47
N VAL A 424 32.31 10.90 8.65
CA VAL A 424 32.83 11.99 9.50
C VAL A 424 34.20 11.64 10.10
N TYR A 425 34.39 10.39 10.52
CA TYR A 425 35.67 9.91 11.05
C TYR A 425 36.80 10.03 10.01
N GLU A 426 36.56 9.56 8.79
CA GLU A 426 37.52 9.66 7.69
C GLU A 426 37.79 11.13 7.34
N ALA A 427 36.74 11.95 7.19
CA ALA A 427 36.89 13.38 6.90
C ALA A 427 37.74 14.12 7.95
N LEU A 428 37.57 13.81 9.24
CA LEU A 428 38.36 14.39 10.33
C LEU A 428 39.81 13.89 10.35
N THR A 429 40.01 12.59 10.16
CA THR A 429 41.34 11.97 10.12
C THR A 429 42.16 12.57 8.99
N GLU A 430 41.58 12.64 7.79
CA GLU A 430 42.21 13.26 6.63
C GLU A 430 42.44 14.77 6.81
N TRP A 431 41.54 15.47 7.51
CA TRP A 431 41.74 16.90 7.81
C TRP A 431 43.05 17.14 8.56
N LYS A 432 43.34 16.27 9.53
CA LYS A 432 44.56 16.30 10.34
C LYS A 432 45.78 15.83 9.53
N GLU A 433 45.68 14.73 8.81
CA GLU A 433 46.80 14.17 8.03
C GLU A 433 47.26 15.09 6.90
N LEU A 434 46.31 15.71 6.21
CA LEU A 434 46.59 16.68 5.15
C LEU A 434 46.93 18.08 5.69
N ASN A 435 46.95 18.26 7.02
CA ASN A 435 47.23 19.52 7.70
C ASN A 435 46.42 20.70 7.16
N LYS A 436 45.11 20.49 6.97
CA LYS A 436 44.19 21.50 6.45
C LYS A 436 43.97 22.61 7.49
N PRO A 437 43.83 23.88 7.07
CA PRO A 437 43.52 24.97 7.98
C PRO A 437 42.17 24.76 8.64
N THR A 438 42.02 25.21 9.89
CA THR A 438 40.77 25.14 10.64
C THR A 438 40.16 26.53 10.82
N SER A 439 38.83 26.63 10.76
CA SER A 439 38.11 27.90 10.93
C SER A 439 38.17 28.43 12.36
N LYS A 440 38.57 27.60 13.32
CA LYS A 440 38.84 27.97 14.72
C LYS A 440 40.18 27.39 15.17
N GLU A 441 40.94 28.16 15.94
CA GLU A 441 42.27 27.72 16.39
C GLU A 441 42.18 26.42 17.20
N GLY A 442 42.92 25.39 16.74
CA GLY A 442 43.01 24.09 17.41
C GLY A 442 41.76 23.21 17.34
N LYS A 443 40.70 23.61 16.61
CA LYS A 443 39.45 22.84 16.48
C LYS A 443 38.88 22.91 15.07
N VAL A 444 38.45 21.79 14.53
CA VAL A 444 37.66 21.75 13.28
C VAL A 444 36.23 22.18 13.58
N VAL A 445 35.69 23.16 12.86
CA VAL A 445 34.30 23.61 13.06
C VAL A 445 33.34 22.70 12.31
N VAL A 446 32.46 22.00 13.02
CA VAL A 446 31.51 21.04 12.44
C VAL A 446 30.09 21.51 12.70
N ALA A 447 29.25 21.51 11.68
CA ALA A 447 27.83 21.84 11.80
C ALA A 447 26.95 20.74 11.22
N VAL A 448 25.92 20.32 11.96
CA VAL A 448 24.84 19.48 11.45
C VAL A 448 23.65 20.37 11.10
N ALA A 449 23.28 20.44 9.82
CA ALA A 449 22.16 21.23 9.31
C ALA A 449 20.94 20.34 9.07
N GLY A 450 19.84 20.63 9.79
CA GLY A 450 18.70 19.71 9.91
C GLY A 450 18.99 18.64 10.96
N SER A 451 19.30 19.07 12.19
CA SER A 451 19.78 18.18 13.26
C SER A 451 18.73 17.20 13.80
N GLY A 452 17.43 17.43 13.56
CA GLY A 452 16.34 16.62 14.09
C GLY A 452 16.44 16.48 15.61
N ARG A 453 16.39 15.25 16.12
CA ARG A 453 16.61 14.96 17.55
C ARG A 453 18.08 14.75 17.94
N GLY A 454 19.02 14.93 17.01
CA GLY A 454 20.46 14.92 17.26
C GLY A 454 21.24 13.60 17.09
N PRO A 455 20.77 12.55 16.36
CA PRO A 455 21.58 11.34 16.19
C PRO A 455 22.90 11.64 15.45
N LEU A 456 22.89 12.44 14.37
CA LEU A 456 24.11 12.82 13.65
C LEU A 456 25.06 13.68 14.47
N VAL A 457 24.54 14.54 15.34
CA VAL A 457 25.36 15.31 16.30
C VAL A 457 26.12 14.35 17.22
N THR A 458 25.42 13.35 17.76
CA THR A 458 26.02 12.33 18.62
C THR A 458 27.07 11.51 17.87
N ARG A 459 26.80 11.12 16.62
CA ARG A 459 27.75 10.38 15.76
C ARG A 459 28.99 11.21 15.43
N ALA A 460 28.84 12.50 15.12
CA ALA A 460 29.96 13.40 14.85
C ALA A 460 30.87 13.60 16.09
N LEU A 461 30.28 13.76 17.28
CA LEU A 461 31.03 13.83 18.54
C LEU A 461 31.81 12.55 18.81
N LYS A 462 31.22 11.38 18.52
CA LYS A 462 31.89 10.09 18.66
C LYS A 462 33.05 9.95 17.66
N ALA A 463 32.81 10.21 16.37
CA ALA A 463 33.82 10.19 15.33
C ALA A 463 35.02 11.12 15.65
N SER A 464 34.76 12.31 16.21
CA SER A 464 35.80 13.23 16.68
C SER A 464 36.67 12.66 17.80
N LYS A 465 36.05 11.99 18.78
CA LYS A 465 36.78 11.31 19.87
C LYS A 465 37.65 10.18 19.34
N ASP A 466 37.09 9.36 18.44
CA ASP A 466 37.78 8.22 17.86
C ASP A 466 38.93 8.65 16.94
N ALA A 467 38.75 9.71 16.14
CA ALA A 467 39.81 10.29 15.29
C ALA A 467 40.88 11.07 16.07
N GLY A 468 40.61 11.41 17.34
CA GLY A 468 41.49 12.27 18.15
C GLY A 468 41.67 13.67 17.55
N VAL A 469 40.59 14.21 16.95
CA VAL A 469 40.53 15.54 16.33
C VAL A 469 39.48 16.38 17.07
N PRO A 470 39.88 17.41 17.84
CA PRO A 470 38.94 18.27 18.55
C PRO A 470 38.02 19.03 17.59
N ILE A 471 36.70 19.03 17.86
CA ILE A 471 35.72 19.76 17.07
C ILE A 471 35.03 20.89 17.86
N ASP A 472 34.54 21.89 17.13
CA ASP A 472 33.60 22.90 17.61
C ASP A 472 32.22 22.61 17.00
N MET A 473 31.33 21.98 17.79
CA MET A 473 30.11 21.36 17.28
C MET A 473 28.90 22.33 17.29
N TRP A 474 28.22 22.43 16.16
CA TRP A 474 27.00 23.22 15.96
C TRP A 474 25.85 22.33 15.47
N ALA A 475 24.65 22.52 16.03
CA ALA A 475 23.44 21.82 15.64
C ALA A 475 22.38 22.83 15.20
N VAL A 476 22.07 22.87 13.90
CA VAL A 476 21.11 23.82 13.29
C VAL A 476 19.80 23.09 13.00
N GLU A 477 18.70 23.60 13.52
CA GLU A 477 17.36 23.01 13.35
C GLU A 477 16.28 24.09 13.26
N LYS A 478 15.33 23.94 12.32
CA LYS A 478 14.20 24.87 12.18
C LYS A 478 13.00 24.48 13.04
N ASN A 479 12.76 23.17 13.19
CA ASN A 479 11.59 22.65 13.88
C ASN A 479 11.67 23.03 15.37
N PRO A 480 10.75 23.88 15.87
CA PRO A 480 10.80 24.36 17.25
C PRO A 480 10.68 23.23 18.27
N ASN A 481 10.00 22.13 17.93
CA ASN A 481 9.80 21.00 18.82
C ASN A 481 11.08 20.17 18.95
N ALA A 482 11.72 19.86 17.81
CA ALA A 482 13.00 19.16 17.79
C ALA A 482 14.11 20.00 18.46
N TYR A 483 14.09 21.32 18.29
CA TYR A 483 15.00 22.25 18.97
C TYR A 483 14.94 22.12 20.51
N VAL A 484 13.75 22.03 21.11
CA VAL A 484 13.62 21.82 22.56
C VAL A 484 14.23 20.49 22.99
N TYR A 485 14.09 19.44 22.17
CA TYR A 485 14.73 18.15 22.43
C TYR A 485 16.26 18.25 22.37
N LEU A 486 16.81 18.95 21.37
CA LEU A 486 18.25 19.18 21.22
C LEU A 486 18.86 19.93 22.41
N LEU A 487 18.16 20.94 22.96
CA LEU A 487 18.61 21.64 24.17
C LEU A 487 18.75 20.69 25.36
N ARG A 488 17.75 19.81 25.56
CA ARG A 488 17.79 18.79 26.60
C ARG A 488 18.90 17.75 26.36
N GLN A 489 19.10 17.33 25.11
CA GLN A 489 20.21 16.43 24.75
C GLN A 489 21.56 17.08 25.04
N ASN A 490 21.71 18.37 24.77
CA ASN A 490 22.93 19.09 25.05
C ASN A 490 23.22 19.15 26.56
N GLU A 491 22.20 19.41 27.38
CA GLU A 491 22.33 19.46 28.84
C GLU A 491 22.65 18.08 29.45
N LEU A 492 21.93 17.03 29.04
CA LEU A 492 21.96 15.73 29.70
C LEU A 492 22.99 14.75 29.12
N VAL A 493 23.31 14.85 27.83
CA VAL A 493 24.12 13.85 27.10
C VAL A 493 25.39 14.46 26.54
N TRP A 494 25.32 15.66 25.95
CA TRP A 494 26.51 16.30 25.34
C TRP A 494 27.24 17.26 26.29
N ASN A 495 26.87 17.34 27.58
CA ASN A 495 27.53 18.13 28.62
C ASN A 495 27.73 19.62 28.26
N GLY A 496 26.81 20.21 27.49
CA GLY A 496 26.90 21.58 27.02
C GLY A 496 27.96 21.84 25.94
N GLU A 497 28.57 20.80 25.36
CA GLU A 497 29.62 20.92 24.35
C GLU A 497 29.11 21.37 22.98
N VAL A 498 27.80 21.27 22.72
CA VAL A 498 27.18 21.58 21.42
C VAL A 498 26.48 22.94 21.45
N LYS A 499 26.64 23.74 20.39
CA LYS A 499 25.84 24.97 20.20
C LYS A 499 24.62 24.69 19.36
N VAL A 500 23.44 24.75 19.98
CA VAL A 500 22.16 24.50 19.32
C VAL A 500 21.59 25.81 18.81
N VAL A 501 21.21 25.86 17.53
CA VAL A 501 20.71 27.06 16.84
C VAL A 501 19.33 26.76 16.26
N LYS A 502 18.33 27.53 16.69
CA LYS A 502 16.98 27.49 16.10
C LYS A 502 16.90 28.44 14.90
N THR A 503 17.03 27.90 13.69
CA THR A 503 16.86 28.68 12.45
C THR A 503 16.65 27.75 11.27
N ASP A 504 16.04 28.26 10.21
CA ASP A 504 16.23 27.70 8.88
C ASP A 504 17.71 27.83 8.49
N MET A 505 18.30 26.74 8.01
CA MET A 505 19.72 26.70 7.63
C MET A 505 20.07 27.70 6.53
N ARG A 506 19.11 28.01 5.65
CA ARG A 506 19.27 28.97 4.54
C ARG A 506 19.38 30.41 5.04
N ALA A 507 18.96 30.68 6.28
CA ALA A 507 19.07 31.98 6.94
C ALA A 507 20.20 32.04 7.98
N TRP A 508 20.89 30.93 8.24
CA TRP A 508 21.95 30.88 9.23
C TRP A 508 23.22 31.56 8.71
N LYS A 509 23.66 32.62 9.40
CA LYS A 509 24.84 33.41 9.01
C LYS A 509 26.19 32.74 9.34
N GLY A 510 26.16 31.60 10.02
CA GLY A 510 27.35 30.84 10.44
C GLY A 510 27.60 30.87 11.95
N PRO A 511 28.71 30.23 12.39
CA PRO A 511 29.08 30.14 13.81
C PRO A 511 29.47 31.51 14.36
N ILE A 512 28.98 31.88 15.54
CA ILE A 512 29.36 33.14 16.20
C ILE A 512 30.77 32.98 16.79
N VAL A 513 31.70 33.83 16.36
CA VAL A 513 33.11 33.81 16.78
C VAL A 513 33.37 34.85 17.88
N SER A 514 32.75 36.02 17.78
CA SER A 514 32.80 37.08 18.80
C SER A 514 31.57 37.98 18.73
N GLU A 515 31.28 38.69 19.81
CA GLU A 515 30.26 39.74 19.86
C GLU A 515 30.95 41.11 19.96
N THR A 516 30.62 42.04 19.06
CA THR A 516 31.07 43.43 19.09
C THR A 516 29.90 44.38 19.32
N GLU A 517 30.17 45.67 19.59
CA GLU A 517 29.13 46.70 19.73
C GLU A 517 28.24 46.83 18.48
N ASP A 518 28.77 46.43 17.31
CA ASP A 518 28.06 46.44 16.01
C ASP A 518 27.29 45.13 15.71
N GLY A 519 27.38 44.12 16.60
CA GLY A 519 26.69 42.84 16.48
C GLY A 519 27.62 41.61 16.46
N PRO A 520 27.07 40.40 16.27
CA PRO A 520 27.85 39.16 16.22
C PRO A 520 28.69 39.06 14.95
N VAL A 521 29.96 38.68 15.11
CA VAL A 521 30.88 38.34 14.01
C VAL A 521 30.78 36.85 13.74
N TYR A 522 30.48 36.50 12.49
CA TYR A 522 30.27 35.13 12.04
C TYR A 522 31.54 34.53 11.40
N GLY A 523 31.81 33.28 11.72
CA GLY A 523 32.91 32.48 11.18
C GLY A 523 32.46 31.55 10.06
N LYS A 524 33.30 30.54 9.77
CA LYS A 524 33.05 29.52 8.75
C LYS A 524 33.00 28.12 9.37
N VAL A 525 32.39 27.19 8.64
CA VAL A 525 32.25 25.77 8.98
C VAL A 525 33.21 24.98 8.10
N ASP A 526 33.99 24.10 8.72
CA ASP A 526 34.97 23.26 8.03
C ASP A 526 34.31 21.99 7.45
N ILE A 527 33.41 21.36 8.22
CA ILE A 527 32.64 20.19 7.79
C ILE A 527 31.15 20.45 8.05
N LEU A 528 30.36 20.50 6.98
CA LEU A 528 28.91 20.60 7.02
C LEU A 528 28.31 19.21 6.81
N ILE A 529 27.46 18.77 7.75
CA ILE A 529 26.78 17.47 7.71
C ILE A 529 25.29 17.72 7.57
N SER A 530 24.62 17.00 6.66
CA SER A 530 23.16 17.01 6.52
C SER A 530 22.62 15.62 6.16
N GLU A 531 21.35 15.40 6.47
CA GLU A 531 20.57 14.24 6.01
C GLU A 531 19.19 14.78 5.66
N LEU A 532 19.06 15.19 4.41
CA LEU A 532 17.86 15.82 3.82
C LEU A 532 17.43 15.04 2.57
N LEU A 533 17.80 13.75 2.51
CA LEU A 533 17.61 12.92 1.33
C LEU A 533 16.24 12.26 1.41
N GLY A 534 15.46 12.40 0.34
CA GLY A 534 14.26 11.59 0.17
C GLY A 534 14.57 10.28 -0.57
N SER A 535 13.52 9.47 -0.80
CA SER A 535 13.59 8.20 -1.52
C SER A 535 14.13 8.29 -2.96
N PHE A 536 14.11 9.47 -3.57
CA PHE A 536 14.68 9.79 -4.88
C PHE A 536 15.91 10.70 -4.79
N GLY A 537 16.51 10.81 -3.60
CA GLY A 537 17.66 11.67 -3.31
C GLY A 537 17.23 13.12 -3.09
N ASP A 538 16.77 13.80 -4.15
CA ASP A 538 16.51 15.24 -4.12
C ASP A 538 15.06 15.66 -3.83
N ASN A 539 14.14 14.70 -3.65
CA ASN A 539 12.70 14.97 -3.50
C ASN A 539 12.28 15.59 -2.15
N GLU A 540 13.22 15.78 -1.23
CA GLU A 540 13.06 16.55 0.01
C GLU A 540 13.84 17.88 -0.01
N LEU A 541 14.18 18.35 -1.21
CA LEU A 541 14.78 19.67 -1.48
C LEU A 541 16.17 19.87 -0.85
N SER A 542 16.93 18.78 -0.69
CA SER A 542 18.34 18.84 -0.28
C SER A 542 19.17 19.83 -1.12
N PRO A 543 19.06 19.89 -2.47
CA PRO A 543 19.82 20.86 -3.27
C PRO A 543 19.55 22.31 -2.85
N GLU A 544 18.28 22.71 -2.76
CA GLU A 544 17.88 24.06 -2.40
C GLU A 544 18.27 24.44 -0.96
N CYS A 545 18.24 23.47 -0.04
CA CYS A 545 18.66 23.66 1.34
C CYS A 545 20.18 23.86 1.44
N LEU A 546 20.97 23.00 0.79
CA LEU A 546 22.43 23.03 0.84
C LEU A 546 23.00 24.24 0.10
N ASP A 547 22.42 24.62 -1.04
CA ASP A 547 22.79 25.87 -1.74
C ASP A 547 22.60 27.10 -0.84
N GLY A 548 21.55 27.11 -0.02
CA GLY A 548 21.24 28.23 0.87
C GLY A 548 22.20 28.36 2.05
N ILE A 549 22.70 27.26 2.62
CA ILE A 549 23.65 27.30 3.74
C ILE A 549 25.12 27.31 3.26
N GLN A 550 25.41 26.94 2.02
CA GLN A 550 26.79 26.77 1.52
C GLN A 550 27.70 27.99 1.78
N HIS A 551 27.15 29.20 1.81
CA HIS A 551 27.89 30.42 2.11
C HIS A 551 28.63 30.37 3.48
N VAL A 552 28.28 29.49 4.41
CA VAL A 552 28.98 29.31 5.69
C VAL A 552 30.17 28.35 5.61
N ILE A 553 30.29 27.55 4.55
CA ILE A 553 31.37 26.57 4.38
C ILE A 553 32.70 27.30 4.13
N SER A 554 33.79 26.80 4.72
CA SER A 554 35.13 27.35 4.53
C SER A 554 35.67 27.05 3.13
N THR A 555 36.29 28.04 2.48
CA THR A 555 36.88 27.87 1.15
C THR A 555 38.41 27.98 1.23
N PRO A 556 39.18 27.17 0.47
CA PRO A 556 38.75 26.17 -0.51
C PRO A 556 38.59 24.74 0.05
N HIS A 557 38.76 24.53 1.36
CA HIS A 557 38.94 23.19 1.95
C HIS A 557 37.69 22.57 2.61
N GLY A 558 36.61 23.33 2.73
CA GLY A 558 35.38 22.88 3.38
C GLY A 558 34.75 21.65 2.72
N ILE A 559 34.17 20.79 3.55
CA ILE A 559 33.58 19.50 3.14
C ILE A 559 32.08 19.54 3.42
N SER A 560 31.29 19.07 2.45
CA SER A 560 29.89 18.71 2.65
C SER A 560 29.76 17.20 2.76
N ILE A 561 28.97 16.72 3.71
CA ILE A 561 28.55 15.32 3.87
C ILE A 561 27.00 15.31 3.87
N PRO A 562 26.34 14.80 2.83
CA PRO A 562 26.90 14.11 1.67
C PRO A 562 27.65 15.04 0.70
N SER A 563 28.61 14.47 -0.04
CA SER A 563 29.34 15.15 -1.09
C SER A 563 28.59 15.11 -2.43
N SER A 564 27.87 14.03 -2.71
CA SER A 564 26.96 13.96 -3.85
C SER A 564 25.89 12.90 -3.69
N TYR A 565 24.86 12.99 -4.52
CA TYR A 565 23.82 11.96 -4.63
C TYR A 565 23.18 11.97 -6.01
N THR A 566 22.72 10.79 -6.41
CA THR A 566 22.17 10.48 -7.73
C THR A 566 20.79 9.88 -7.60
N ALA A 567 19.86 10.29 -8.46
CA ALA A 567 18.55 9.68 -8.60
C ALA A 567 18.60 8.56 -9.64
N HIS A 568 18.02 7.39 -9.34
CA HIS A 568 17.98 6.24 -10.25
C HIS A 568 16.55 5.76 -10.44
N LEU A 569 16.17 5.33 -11.65
CA LEU A 569 14.83 4.82 -11.91
C LEU A 569 14.80 3.57 -12.80
N SER A 570 13.70 2.83 -12.72
CA SER A 570 13.38 1.70 -13.58
C SER A 570 11.87 1.60 -13.82
N PRO A 571 11.40 1.31 -15.04
CA PRO A 571 9.98 1.07 -15.29
C PRO A 571 9.56 -0.27 -14.65
N ILE A 572 8.37 -0.28 -14.03
CA ILE A 572 7.86 -1.47 -13.32
C ILE A 572 6.41 -1.78 -13.67
N SER A 573 6.07 -3.07 -13.59
CA SER A 573 4.70 -3.55 -13.57
C SER A 573 4.27 -3.78 -12.12
N THR A 574 3.22 -3.08 -11.67
CA THR A 574 2.65 -3.27 -10.32
C THR A 574 1.12 -3.04 -10.35
N PRO A 575 0.35 -4.03 -10.83
CA PRO A 575 -1.10 -3.90 -10.99
C PRO A 575 -1.83 -3.69 -9.66
N LYS A 576 -1.28 -4.23 -8.55
CA LYS A 576 -1.82 -4.03 -7.19
C LYS A 576 -1.77 -2.58 -6.76
N ILE A 577 -0.63 -1.91 -6.90
CA ILE A 577 -0.49 -0.49 -6.56
C ILE A 577 -1.36 0.38 -7.47
N HIS A 578 -1.38 0.06 -8.78
CA HIS A 578 -2.27 0.76 -9.71
C HIS A 578 -3.75 0.67 -9.29
N ALA A 579 -4.22 -0.52 -8.89
CA ALA A 579 -5.58 -0.71 -8.38
C ALA A 579 -5.85 0.08 -7.09
N ASP A 580 -4.87 0.16 -6.17
CA ASP A 580 -4.98 0.98 -4.95
C ASP A 580 -5.14 2.47 -5.30
N ILE A 581 -4.26 3.03 -6.14
CA ILE A 581 -4.35 4.44 -6.58
C ILE A 581 -5.69 4.70 -7.30
N LEU A 582 -6.12 3.79 -8.17
CA LEU A 582 -7.40 3.90 -8.86
C LEU A 582 -8.57 3.95 -7.87
N SER A 583 -8.54 3.15 -6.81
CA SER A 583 -9.57 3.14 -5.75
C SER A 583 -9.59 4.42 -4.91
N ARG A 584 -8.44 5.11 -4.79
CA ARG A 584 -8.31 6.40 -4.09
C ARG A 584 -8.73 7.59 -4.96
N SER A 585 -8.61 7.46 -6.28
CA SER A 585 -8.85 8.56 -7.23
C SER A 585 -10.19 9.30 -7.10
N PRO A 586 -11.32 8.69 -6.66
CA PRO A 586 -12.55 9.45 -6.42
C PRO A 586 -12.46 10.40 -5.21
N GLY A 587 -11.64 10.08 -4.22
CA GLY A 587 -11.40 10.90 -3.02
C GLY A 587 -10.19 11.84 -3.13
N ASP A 588 -9.21 11.47 -3.98
CA ASP A 588 -8.02 12.27 -4.27
C ASP A 588 -7.81 12.38 -5.80
N PRO A 589 -8.26 13.48 -6.42
CA PRO A 589 -8.11 13.71 -7.87
C PRO A 589 -6.64 13.76 -8.34
N ASN A 590 -5.69 14.02 -7.43
CA ASN A 590 -4.26 14.12 -7.73
C ASN A 590 -3.50 12.82 -7.41
N ALA A 591 -4.19 11.71 -7.12
CA ALA A 591 -3.54 10.46 -6.71
C ALA A 591 -2.53 9.93 -7.75
N PHE A 592 -2.82 10.09 -9.05
CA PHE A 592 -1.91 9.74 -10.15
C PHE A 592 -0.89 10.84 -10.51
N GLU A 593 -1.01 12.03 -9.92
CA GLU A 593 -0.03 13.12 -10.04
C GLU A 593 0.95 13.12 -8.85
N THR A 594 0.69 12.30 -7.84
CA THR A 594 1.48 12.19 -6.62
C THR A 594 2.54 11.09 -6.75
N PRO A 595 3.83 11.39 -6.58
CA PRO A 595 4.84 10.37 -6.32
C PRO A 595 4.60 9.76 -4.94
N TRP A 596 4.64 8.44 -4.80
CA TRP A 596 4.34 7.76 -3.54
C TRP A 596 5.58 7.08 -2.96
N VAL A 597 5.86 7.27 -1.68
CA VAL A 597 6.83 6.41 -0.98
C VAL A 597 6.14 5.08 -0.68
N VAL A 598 6.76 3.98 -1.10
CA VAL A 598 6.15 2.66 -0.98
C VAL A 598 7.22 1.58 -0.94
N ARG A 599 7.07 0.62 -0.01
CA ARG A 599 7.87 -0.60 -0.04
C ARG A 599 7.40 -1.49 -1.18
N LEU A 600 7.90 -1.21 -2.38
CA LEU A 600 7.60 -1.99 -3.57
C LEU A 600 7.99 -3.46 -3.35
N PHE A 601 7.01 -4.36 -3.47
CA PHE A 601 7.24 -5.78 -3.24
C PHE A 601 6.59 -6.64 -4.34
N ALA A 602 5.27 -6.58 -4.51
CA ALA A 602 4.58 -7.31 -5.58
C ALA A 602 4.72 -6.55 -6.92
N LEU A 603 5.88 -6.72 -7.56
CA LEU A 603 6.25 -6.03 -8.79
C LEU A 603 7.05 -6.92 -9.73
N ASP A 604 7.09 -6.49 -11.00
CA ASP A 604 7.99 -7.00 -12.01
C ASP A 604 8.80 -5.83 -12.64
N PHE A 605 10.11 -5.98 -12.73
CA PHE A 605 10.98 -5.03 -13.43
C PHE A 605 10.99 -5.37 -14.91
N VAL A 606 10.25 -4.60 -15.71
CA VAL A 606 10.00 -4.94 -17.12
C VAL A 606 11.21 -4.73 -18.03
N ALA A 607 12.22 -4.00 -17.55
CA ALA A 607 13.45 -3.73 -18.27
C ALA A 607 14.51 -4.80 -17.99
N GLU A 608 15.20 -5.24 -19.03
CA GLU A 608 16.33 -6.15 -18.90
C GLU A 608 17.66 -5.42 -18.79
N LYS A 609 18.62 -6.09 -18.15
CA LYS A 609 20.01 -5.65 -18.14
C LYS A 609 20.68 -6.08 -19.45
N VAL A 610 20.94 -5.12 -20.33
CA VAL A 610 21.69 -5.33 -21.58
C VAL A 610 22.96 -4.46 -21.59
N PRO A 611 23.97 -4.77 -22.44
CA PRO A 611 25.18 -3.96 -22.53
C PRO A 611 24.86 -2.48 -22.77
N ASN A 612 25.45 -1.60 -21.96
CA ASN A 612 25.26 -0.14 -21.96
C ASN A 612 23.84 0.37 -21.63
N LYS A 613 22.86 -0.51 -21.36
CA LYS A 613 21.53 -0.13 -20.88
C LYS A 613 21.17 -0.99 -19.67
N PRO A 614 21.59 -0.60 -18.46
CA PRO A 614 21.21 -1.32 -17.25
C PRO A 614 19.69 -1.18 -17.00
N ARG A 615 19.14 -2.13 -16.24
CA ARG A 615 17.71 -2.12 -15.84
C ARG A 615 17.36 -0.93 -14.94
N PHE A 616 18.33 -0.45 -14.16
CA PHE A 616 18.24 0.76 -13.35
C PHE A 616 19.20 1.79 -13.92
N GLN A 617 18.69 2.95 -14.29
CA GLN A 617 19.49 4.00 -14.92
C GLN A 617 19.47 5.26 -14.07
N GLU A 618 20.62 5.93 -14.04
CA GLU A 618 20.79 7.22 -13.38
C GLU A 618 20.05 8.31 -14.16
N ALA A 619 19.21 9.06 -13.48
CA ALA A 619 18.50 10.21 -14.04
C ALA A 619 19.37 11.48 -13.98
N TRP A 620 19.93 11.78 -12.81
CA TRP A 620 20.77 12.95 -12.59
C TRP A 620 21.55 12.89 -11.26
N GLU A 621 22.53 13.78 -11.13
CA GLU A 621 23.36 13.98 -9.93
C GLU A 621 23.22 15.42 -9.37
N PHE A 622 23.39 15.54 -8.05
CA PHE A 622 23.71 16.78 -7.34
C PHE A 622 24.98 16.60 -6.53
N SER A 623 25.84 17.62 -6.51
CA SER A 623 27.11 17.60 -5.77
C SER A 623 27.25 18.84 -4.91
N HIS A 624 27.86 18.68 -3.73
CA HIS A 624 27.99 19.71 -2.71
C HIS A 624 29.44 19.75 -2.19
N PRO A 625 30.06 20.93 -2.06
CA PRO A 625 29.52 22.25 -2.42
C PRO A 625 29.46 22.50 -3.94
N ILE A 626 28.53 23.34 -4.40
CA ILE A 626 28.47 23.83 -5.78
C ILE A 626 29.59 24.87 -6.07
N PRO A 627 29.97 25.10 -7.33
CA PRO A 627 30.99 26.10 -7.66
C PRO A 627 30.61 27.53 -7.24
N GLU A 628 31.59 28.33 -6.81
CA GLU A 628 31.39 29.73 -6.38
C GLU A 628 30.83 30.62 -7.50
N SER A 629 31.18 30.34 -8.76
CA SER A 629 30.60 31.02 -9.92
C SER A 629 29.10 30.77 -10.06
N THR A 630 28.63 29.59 -9.66
CA THR A 630 27.20 29.26 -9.64
C THR A 630 26.51 30.07 -8.55
N LEU A 631 27.01 30.04 -7.31
CA LEU A 631 26.47 30.83 -6.20
C LEU A 631 26.34 32.32 -6.53
N ALA A 632 27.39 32.93 -7.11
CA ALA A 632 27.37 34.34 -7.51
C ALA A 632 26.27 34.63 -8.56
N ALA A 633 26.02 33.69 -9.48
CA ALA A 633 24.93 33.79 -10.44
C ALA A 633 23.55 33.69 -9.78
N LEU A 634 23.38 32.85 -8.74
CA LEU A 634 22.13 32.75 -7.97
C LEU A 634 21.83 34.07 -7.26
N GLU A 635 22.82 34.64 -6.57
CA GLU A 635 22.66 35.93 -5.86
C GLU A 635 22.33 37.07 -6.82
N ALA A 636 22.98 37.11 -7.99
CA ALA A 636 22.69 38.10 -9.04
C ALA A 636 21.26 37.97 -9.58
N LYS A 637 20.73 36.74 -9.72
CA LYS A 637 19.35 36.50 -10.13
C LYS A 637 18.34 36.86 -9.04
N ARG A 638 18.62 36.53 -7.77
CA ARG A 638 17.77 36.89 -6.62
C ARG A 638 17.66 38.39 -6.38
N SER A 639 18.73 39.14 -6.67
CA SER A 639 18.80 40.59 -6.43
C SER A 639 18.14 41.46 -7.51
N GLY A 640 17.47 40.86 -8.50
CA GLY A 640 16.66 41.59 -9.49
C GLY A 640 17.46 42.59 -10.33
N GLY A 641 18.72 42.27 -10.67
CA GLY A 641 19.61 43.17 -11.43
C GLY A 641 19.06 43.56 -12.82
N VAL A 642 19.82 44.33 -13.62
CA VAL A 642 19.42 44.81 -14.98
C VAL A 642 19.11 43.65 -15.98
N VAL A 643 19.39 42.41 -15.57
CA VAL A 643 19.12 41.12 -16.24
C VAL A 643 17.84 40.44 -15.70
N GLY A 644 17.20 41.01 -14.68
CA GLY A 644 15.97 40.58 -14.02
C GLY A 644 14.71 40.85 -14.84
N GLY A 645 14.71 40.36 -16.08
CA GLY A 645 13.47 40.11 -16.82
C GLY A 645 12.88 38.77 -16.37
N GLY A 646 11.57 38.57 -16.61
CA GLY A 646 10.87 37.30 -16.38
C GLY A 646 11.32 36.17 -17.31
N GLY A 647 12.64 35.94 -17.40
CA GLY A 647 13.32 34.97 -18.24
C GLY A 647 13.82 33.74 -17.48
N GLY A 648 13.34 33.50 -16.25
CA GLY A 648 13.43 32.17 -15.65
C GLY A 648 12.71 31.13 -16.51
N SER A 649 13.01 29.85 -16.29
CA SER A 649 12.48 28.74 -17.10
C SER A 649 10.94 28.68 -17.14
N MET A 650 10.27 29.33 -16.19
CA MET A 650 8.81 29.49 -16.12
C MET A 650 8.42 30.97 -16.10
N ALA A 651 7.32 31.31 -16.78
CA ALA A 651 6.85 32.70 -16.93
C ALA A 651 6.65 33.38 -15.56
N GLY A 652 7.45 34.41 -15.28
CA GLY A 652 7.39 35.19 -14.04
C GLY A 652 8.40 34.79 -12.95
N ALA A 653 9.17 33.71 -13.12
CA ALA A 653 10.25 33.33 -12.21
C ALA A 653 11.52 34.17 -12.45
N ALA A 654 12.31 34.40 -11.39
CA ALA A 654 13.63 35.03 -11.45
C ALA A 654 14.70 34.07 -12.03
N GLY A 655 14.41 32.77 -12.04
CA GLY A 655 15.29 31.70 -12.49
C GLY A 655 16.46 31.45 -11.54
N ALA A 656 16.30 31.86 -10.27
CA ALA A 656 17.33 31.74 -9.24
C ALA A 656 17.57 30.29 -8.82
N ASN A 657 16.64 29.37 -9.08
CA ASN A 657 16.81 27.93 -8.84
C ASN A 657 16.99 27.11 -10.14
N ASP A 658 17.05 27.75 -11.31
CA ASP A 658 17.11 27.06 -12.61
C ASP A 658 18.33 26.14 -12.76
N HIS A 659 19.41 26.37 -12.01
CA HIS A 659 20.60 25.49 -12.03
C HIS A 659 20.33 24.12 -11.38
N ASN A 660 19.27 24.00 -10.57
CA ASN A 660 18.82 22.75 -9.97
C ASN A 660 17.73 22.05 -10.80
N SER A 661 17.27 22.64 -11.91
CA SER A 661 16.42 21.95 -12.88
C SER A 661 17.20 20.80 -13.54
N ARG A 662 16.51 19.70 -13.84
CA ARG A 662 17.11 18.51 -14.49
C ARG A 662 16.21 18.00 -15.60
N TYR A 663 16.83 17.36 -16.57
CA TYR A 663 16.17 16.60 -17.62
C TYR A 663 16.99 15.34 -17.90
N CYS A 664 16.33 14.20 -18.00
CA CYS A 664 16.92 12.98 -18.48
C CYS A 664 16.05 12.34 -19.57
N HIS A 665 16.71 11.63 -20.49
CA HIS A 665 16.08 10.75 -21.46
C HIS A 665 16.77 9.39 -21.40
N LEU A 666 16.05 8.40 -20.88
CA LEU A 666 16.58 7.07 -20.57
C LEU A 666 15.90 6.04 -21.45
N THR A 667 16.66 5.05 -21.94
CA THR A 667 16.12 3.99 -22.81
C THR A 667 16.29 2.64 -22.14
N PHE A 668 15.18 1.98 -21.84
CA PHE A 668 15.11 0.66 -21.24
C PHE A 668 14.74 -0.38 -22.29
N VAL A 669 15.42 -1.53 -22.30
CA VAL A 669 15.16 -2.61 -23.27
C VAL A 669 14.27 -3.66 -22.63
N CYS A 670 13.12 -3.94 -23.24
CA CYS A 670 12.13 -4.90 -22.79
C CYS A 670 12.02 -6.01 -23.86
N ARG A 671 12.63 -7.18 -23.64
CA ARG A 671 12.54 -8.27 -24.63
C ARG A 671 11.17 -8.93 -24.62
N THR A 672 10.60 -9.14 -23.44
CA THR A 672 9.28 -9.76 -23.30
C THR A 672 8.19 -8.70 -23.30
N ARG A 673 7.07 -8.96 -24.00
CA ARG A 673 5.89 -8.09 -23.99
C ARG A 673 5.29 -7.98 -22.60
N GLY A 674 4.76 -6.82 -22.24
CA GLY A 674 4.30 -6.55 -20.87
C GLY A 674 3.57 -5.22 -20.73
N VAL A 675 3.41 -4.79 -19.47
CA VAL A 675 2.71 -3.54 -19.12
C VAL A 675 3.53 -2.81 -18.06
N THR A 676 3.76 -1.52 -18.25
CA THR A 676 4.32 -0.66 -17.20
C THR A 676 3.19 0.16 -16.57
N HIS A 677 3.22 0.24 -15.24
CA HIS A 677 2.24 1.02 -14.46
C HIS A 677 2.88 2.31 -13.90
N GLY A 678 4.19 2.49 -14.07
CA GLY A 678 4.93 3.60 -13.46
C GLY A 678 6.43 3.36 -13.42
N LEU A 679 7.13 4.28 -12.75
CA LEU A 679 8.57 4.24 -12.55
C LEU A 679 8.87 4.04 -11.07
N ALA A 680 9.72 3.08 -10.73
CA ALA A 680 10.29 2.96 -9.40
C ALA A 680 11.55 3.82 -9.31
N GLY A 681 11.61 4.70 -8.33
CA GLY A 681 12.73 5.60 -8.05
C GLY A 681 13.50 5.20 -6.79
N TYR A 682 14.81 5.37 -6.88
CA TYR A 682 15.81 5.03 -5.88
C TYR A 682 16.89 6.13 -5.86
N PHE A 683 17.85 6.03 -4.93
CA PHE A 683 19.01 6.92 -4.93
C PHE A 683 20.29 6.20 -4.52
N GLU A 684 21.42 6.81 -4.85
CA GLU A 684 22.71 6.54 -4.21
C GLU A 684 23.32 7.86 -3.74
N SER A 685 24.02 7.86 -2.62
CA SER A 685 24.74 9.02 -2.11
C SER A 685 26.17 8.66 -1.74
N THR A 686 27.11 9.47 -2.24
CA THR A 686 28.47 9.50 -1.72
C THR A 686 28.46 10.44 -0.52
N LEU A 687 28.67 9.87 0.67
CA LEU A 687 28.78 10.65 1.90
C LEU A 687 30.10 11.40 1.95
N TYR A 688 31.19 10.68 1.66
CA TYR A 688 32.55 11.21 1.63
C TYR A 688 33.40 10.45 0.62
N GLU A 689 34.28 11.16 -0.08
CA GLU A 689 35.29 10.58 -0.97
C GLU A 689 36.68 10.96 -0.44
N SER A 690 37.55 9.96 -0.31
CA SER A 690 38.91 10.12 0.18
C SER A 690 39.72 11.10 -0.67
N GLN A 691 40.40 12.02 0.00
CA GLN A 691 41.25 13.04 -0.61
C GLN A 691 42.75 12.69 -0.49
N ILE A 692 43.09 11.63 0.24
CA ILE A 692 44.46 11.10 0.32
C ILE A 692 44.88 10.55 -1.05
N PRO A 693 46.06 10.90 -1.59
CA PRO A 693 46.51 10.42 -2.90
C PRO A 693 46.51 8.90 -3.08
N ASP A 694 46.85 8.14 -2.04
CA ASP A 694 46.96 6.68 -2.08
C ASP A 694 45.59 5.98 -2.14
N ASN A 695 44.55 6.59 -1.54
CA ASN A 695 43.19 6.06 -1.47
C ASN A 695 42.19 6.91 -2.26
N LYS A 696 42.69 7.75 -3.17
CA LYS A 696 41.87 8.73 -3.89
C LYS A 696 40.79 8.01 -4.71
N GLY A 697 39.53 8.37 -4.47
CA GLY A 697 38.37 7.76 -5.12
C GLY A 697 37.72 6.61 -4.36
N GLU A 698 38.25 6.21 -3.19
CA GLU A 698 37.51 5.40 -2.24
C GLU A 698 36.36 6.21 -1.64
N LYS A 699 35.17 5.62 -1.61
CA LYS A 699 33.93 6.30 -1.24
C LYS A 699 33.26 5.63 -0.06
N ILE A 700 32.78 6.43 0.87
CA ILE A 700 31.78 6.02 1.86
C ILE A 700 30.42 6.37 1.28
N GLU A 701 29.59 5.35 1.07
CA GLU A 701 28.34 5.49 0.33
C GLU A 701 27.15 4.93 1.10
N ILE A 702 25.97 5.45 0.78
CA ILE A 702 24.68 4.82 1.06
C ILE A 702 23.86 4.65 -0.23
N SER A 703 23.03 3.62 -0.30
CA SER A 703 22.29 3.29 -1.53
C SER A 703 20.98 2.58 -1.23
N THR A 704 19.92 2.96 -1.95
CA THR A 704 18.66 2.20 -2.02
C THR A 704 18.52 1.43 -3.33
N HIS A 705 19.55 1.48 -4.19
CA HIS A 705 19.54 0.84 -5.50
C HIS A 705 19.46 -0.70 -5.38
N PRO A 706 18.46 -1.38 -5.97
CA PRO A 706 18.21 -2.81 -5.71
C PRO A 706 19.39 -3.74 -6.03
N GLU A 707 20.14 -3.51 -7.13
CA GLU A 707 21.32 -4.35 -7.45
C GLU A 707 22.59 -4.02 -6.63
N ARG A 708 22.57 -2.99 -5.77
CA ARG A 708 23.77 -2.47 -5.07
C ARG A 708 23.61 -2.34 -3.55
N ILE A 709 22.37 -2.32 -3.05
CA ILE A 709 22.07 -2.13 -1.63
C ILE A 709 22.77 -3.15 -0.73
N ASP A 710 22.83 -4.43 -1.11
CA ASP A 710 23.49 -5.48 -0.31
C ASP A 710 25.00 -5.24 -0.11
N ASN A 711 25.64 -4.51 -1.04
CA ASN A 711 27.07 -4.21 -0.96
C ASN A 711 27.35 -2.86 -0.27
N LYS A 712 26.46 -1.87 -0.44
CA LYS A 712 26.67 -0.49 0.05
C LYS A 712 25.96 -0.18 1.37
N SER A 713 24.78 -0.77 1.60
CA SER A 713 23.87 -0.40 2.69
C SER A 713 22.97 -1.56 3.09
N LYS A 714 23.56 -2.74 3.27
CA LYS A 714 22.83 -3.95 3.63
C LYS A 714 22.00 -3.71 4.90
N ASP A 715 20.74 -4.13 4.88
CA ASP A 715 19.79 -4.03 6.00
C ASP A 715 19.34 -2.60 6.37
N MET A 716 19.64 -1.59 5.53
CA MET A 716 19.16 -0.22 5.71
C MET A 716 17.64 -0.12 5.47
N ILE A 717 16.92 0.57 6.36
CA ILE A 717 15.44 0.64 6.40
C ILE A 717 14.87 2.06 6.32
N SER A 718 15.72 3.08 6.35
CA SER A 718 15.32 4.49 6.42
C SER A 718 14.49 4.96 5.23
N TRP A 719 14.66 4.32 4.06
CA TRP A 719 13.99 4.73 2.83
C TRP A 719 13.37 3.55 2.11
N PHE A 720 12.06 3.61 1.93
CA PHE A 720 11.42 2.84 0.88
C PHE A 720 11.57 3.53 -0.48
N PRO A 721 11.49 2.79 -1.59
CA PRO A 721 11.46 3.39 -2.93
C PRO A 721 10.34 4.42 -3.10
N ILE A 722 10.51 5.32 -4.07
CA ILE A 722 9.43 6.18 -4.54
C ILE A 722 8.80 5.56 -5.80
N PHE A 723 7.51 5.78 -6.03
CA PHE A 723 6.79 5.31 -7.20
C PHE A 723 6.14 6.49 -7.92
N PHE A 724 6.48 6.67 -9.19
CA PHE A 724 5.88 7.65 -10.10
C PHE A 724 4.83 6.95 -10.97
N PRO A 725 3.54 7.09 -10.67
CA PRO A 725 2.50 6.33 -11.34
C PRO A 725 2.23 6.83 -12.76
N LEU A 726 1.72 5.95 -13.63
CA LEU A 726 1.05 6.32 -14.87
C LEU A 726 -0.46 6.25 -14.67
N LYS A 727 -1.18 7.28 -15.12
CA LYS A 727 -2.65 7.30 -15.08
C LYS A 727 -3.29 6.16 -15.87
N ASN A 728 -2.74 5.90 -17.05
CA ASN A 728 -3.14 4.80 -17.90
C ASN A 728 -1.94 3.83 -18.01
N PRO A 729 -2.08 2.56 -17.60
CA PRO A 729 -1.03 1.57 -17.79
C PRO A 729 -0.64 1.44 -19.26
N LEU A 730 0.65 1.34 -19.54
CA LEU A 730 1.20 1.32 -20.89
C LEU A 730 1.59 -0.10 -21.28
N TYR A 731 0.78 -0.74 -22.12
CA TYR A 731 1.11 -2.03 -22.73
C TYR A 731 2.15 -1.84 -23.84
N PHE A 732 3.08 -2.80 -23.96
CA PHE A 732 4.07 -2.84 -25.03
C PHE A 732 4.33 -4.27 -25.52
N PRO A 733 4.60 -4.45 -26.84
CA PRO A 733 4.95 -5.75 -27.41
C PRO A 733 6.39 -6.17 -27.06
N ALA A 734 6.77 -7.38 -27.45
CA ALA A 734 8.13 -7.89 -27.30
C ALA A 734 9.13 -7.04 -28.10
N ASP A 735 10.40 -7.09 -27.69
CA ASP A 735 11.51 -6.34 -28.28
C ASP A 735 11.23 -4.82 -28.39
N THR A 736 10.67 -4.26 -27.31
CA THR A 736 10.38 -2.83 -27.18
C THR A 736 11.48 -2.09 -26.44
N GLU A 737 11.77 -0.87 -26.88
CA GLU A 737 12.50 0.12 -26.11
C GLU A 737 11.51 1.06 -25.43
N LEU A 738 11.49 1.07 -24.08
CA LEU A 738 10.77 2.07 -23.31
C LEU A 738 11.68 3.28 -23.13
N GLU A 739 11.27 4.42 -23.67
CA GLU A 739 11.93 5.71 -23.48
C GLU A 739 11.23 6.48 -22.36
N VAL A 740 12.00 6.87 -21.35
CA VAL A 740 11.53 7.68 -20.22
C VAL A 740 12.14 9.06 -20.35
N SER A 741 11.28 10.07 -20.51
CA SER A 741 11.67 11.47 -20.41
C SER A 741 11.16 12.01 -19.08
N MET A 742 12.07 12.51 -18.24
CA MET A 742 11.73 13.01 -16.91
C MET A 742 12.42 14.35 -16.66
N TRP A 743 11.68 15.24 -16.01
CA TRP A 743 12.15 16.57 -15.63
C TRP A 743 12.02 16.77 -14.14
N ARG A 744 12.99 17.48 -13.57
CA ARG A 744 12.86 18.19 -12.29
C ARG A 744 12.77 19.66 -12.61
N GLN A 745 11.68 20.30 -12.22
CA GLN A 745 11.35 21.68 -12.58
C GLN A 745 11.19 22.55 -11.33
N THR A 746 11.33 23.86 -11.52
CA THR A 746 11.18 24.86 -10.47
C THR A 746 10.55 26.14 -11.02
N ASP A 747 9.85 26.88 -10.19
CA ASP A 747 9.40 28.26 -10.45
C ASP A 747 9.91 29.25 -9.39
N ASP A 748 11.04 28.90 -8.75
CA ASP A 748 11.66 29.56 -7.59
C ASP A 748 10.85 29.44 -6.28
N THR A 749 9.55 29.15 -6.39
CA THR A 749 8.67 28.96 -5.23
C THR A 749 8.32 27.52 -4.96
N ARG A 750 8.36 26.63 -5.95
CA ARG A 750 8.08 25.20 -5.82
C ARG A 750 9.04 24.40 -6.69
N VAL A 751 9.23 23.15 -6.30
CA VAL A 751 9.97 22.15 -7.09
C VAL A 751 9.08 20.94 -7.32
N TRP A 752 9.06 20.42 -8.55
CA TRP A 752 8.23 19.28 -8.92
C TRP A 752 8.89 18.40 -9.98
N TYR A 753 8.29 17.24 -10.22
CA TYR A 753 8.70 16.33 -11.28
C TYR A 753 7.65 16.24 -12.38
N GLU A 754 8.11 16.05 -13.60
CA GLU A 754 7.27 15.69 -14.75
C GLU A 754 7.85 14.45 -15.42
N TRP A 755 7.01 13.51 -15.84
CA TRP A 755 7.48 12.26 -16.46
C TRP A 755 6.57 11.81 -17.60
N LEU A 756 7.21 11.24 -18.63
CA LEU A 756 6.59 10.71 -19.84
C LEU A 756 7.25 9.38 -20.19
N VAL A 757 6.45 8.37 -20.53
CA VAL A 757 6.94 7.06 -20.97
C VAL A 757 6.42 6.77 -22.38
N GLU A 758 7.33 6.47 -23.30
CA GLU A 758 7.03 6.11 -24.68
C GLU A 758 7.56 4.72 -25.00
N ALA A 759 6.83 3.97 -25.82
CA ALA A 759 7.22 2.63 -26.25
C ALA A 759 7.56 2.64 -27.74
N PHE A 760 8.76 2.18 -28.10
CA PHE A 760 9.23 2.07 -29.48
C PHE A 760 9.58 0.63 -29.82
N THR A 761 9.15 0.15 -30.98
CA THR A 761 9.49 -1.19 -31.49
C THR A 761 10.24 -1.07 -32.81
N TRP A 762 11.24 -1.92 -32.99
CA TRP A 762 11.99 -2.01 -34.24
C TRP A 762 11.20 -2.77 -35.30
N VAL A 763 10.99 -2.15 -36.46
CA VAL A 763 10.32 -2.78 -37.63
C VAL A 763 11.29 -3.10 -38.77
N GLY A 764 12.54 -2.67 -38.62
CA GLY A 764 13.64 -2.96 -39.53
C GLY A 764 14.97 -2.50 -38.93
N PRO A 765 16.10 -2.73 -39.60
CA PRO A 765 17.43 -2.50 -39.04
C PRO A 765 17.73 -1.05 -38.62
N SER A 766 17.03 -0.07 -39.20
CA SER A 766 17.23 1.36 -38.95
C SER A 766 15.93 2.10 -38.64
N THR A 767 14.82 1.38 -38.52
CA THR A 767 13.49 1.98 -38.42
C THR A 767 12.79 1.46 -37.19
N ARG A 768 12.43 2.41 -36.32
CA ARG A 768 11.56 2.17 -35.16
C ARG A 768 10.25 2.90 -35.33
N ILE A 769 9.18 2.34 -34.79
CA ILE A 769 7.86 2.98 -34.71
C ILE A 769 7.48 3.17 -33.25
N LYS A 770 6.78 4.27 -32.95
CA LYS A 770 6.17 4.45 -31.64
C LYS A 770 4.88 3.62 -31.58
N VAL A 771 4.77 2.71 -30.62
CA VAL A 771 3.62 1.82 -30.45
C VAL A 771 2.66 2.31 -29.36
N ALA A 772 3.17 3.01 -28.35
CA ALA A 772 2.35 3.58 -27.27
C ALA A 772 3.06 4.78 -26.61
N SER A 773 2.29 5.63 -25.92
CA SER A 773 2.79 6.75 -25.12
C SER A 773 1.87 6.95 -23.92
N SER A 774 2.43 7.27 -22.75
CA SER A 774 1.65 7.82 -21.65
C SER A 774 1.29 9.29 -21.93
N ASP A 775 0.38 9.84 -21.13
CA ASP A 775 0.25 11.29 -20.98
C ASP A 775 1.48 11.84 -20.24
N LEU A 776 1.75 13.15 -20.38
CA LEU A 776 2.71 13.85 -19.54
C LEU A 776 2.14 13.97 -18.12
N CYS A 777 2.76 13.26 -17.18
CA CYS A 777 2.40 13.31 -15.77
C CYS A 777 3.19 14.41 -15.06
N SER A 778 2.61 15.08 -14.06
CA SER A 778 3.25 16.18 -13.36
C SER A 778 2.83 16.21 -11.90
N SER A 779 3.80 16.32 -10.98
CA SER A 779 3.55 16.49 -9.55
C SER A 779 3.38 17.94 -9.13
N ARG A 780 3.29 18.89 -10.07
CA ARG A 780 3.25 20.33 -9.78
C ARG A 780 2.11 20.72 -8.84
N LYS A 781 0.94 20.08 -8.95
CA LYS A 781 -0.23 20.39 -8.11
C LYS A 781 -0.07 19.99 -6.66
N VAL A 782 0.83 19.05 -6.37
CA VAL A 782 1.14 18.54 -5.02
C VAL A 782 2.53 18.96 -4.56
N ALA A 783 3.20 19.84 -5.31
CA ALA A 783 4.56 20.29 -5.05
C ALA A 783 4.64 21.19 -3.81
N SER A 784 5.69 20.97 -3.01
CA SER A 784 6.02 21.76 -1.83
C SER A 784 6.58 23.14 -2.18
N GLU A 785 6.37 24.11 -1.29
CA GLU A 785 6.92 25.46 -1.45
C GLU A 785 8.39 25.55 -0.98
N SER A 786 9.30 25.92 -1.88
CA SER A 786 10.65 26.41 -1.58
C SER A 786 10.56 27.87 -1.12
N SER A 787 10.29 28.12 0.15
CA SER A 787 10.15 29.50 0.67
C SER A 787 11.45 30.30 0.45
N THR A 788 11.42 31.35 -0.38
CA THR A 788 12.49 32.35 -0.46
C THR A 788 12.30 33.38 0.66
N VAL A 789 13.36 33.64 1.43
CA VAL A 789 13.33 34.65 2.50
C VAL A 789 13.60 36.02 1.87
N GLU A 790 12.54 36.78 1.56
CA GLU A 790 12.67 38.22 1.35
C GLU A 790 12.65 38.94 2.70
N SER A 791 13.78 39.53 3.08
CA SER A 791 13.85 40.53 4.14
C SER A 791 13.30 41.85 3.61
N SER A 792 12.06 42.24 3.94
CA SER A 792 11.69 43.65 3.88
C SER A 792 10.62 44.04 4.91
N SER A 793 11.03 44.95 5.79
CA SER A 793 10.18 45.92 6.42
C SER A 793 9.62 46.88 5.35
N LYS A 794 8.31 46.89 5.10
CA LYS A 794 7.45 48.10 4.98
C LYS A 794 6.07 47.82 4.37
N GLU A 795 5.08 48.37 5.07
CA GLU A 795 3.88 49.07 4.58
C GLU A 795 3.11 48.45 3.40
N VAL A 796 2.01 47.79 3.76
CA VAL A 796 0.96 47.32 2.86
C VAL A 796 0.28 48.51 2.18
N SER A 797 0.57 48.69 0.89
CA SER A 797 -0.21 49.50 -0.04
C SER A 797 -1.10 48.56 -0.86
N THR A 798 -2.39 48.54 -0.55
CA THR A 798 -3.42 47.74 -1.22
C THR A 798 -3.80 48.31 -2.59
N THR A 799 -3.66 47.51 -3.64
CA THR A 799 -4.50 47.61 -4.85
C THR A 799 -4.70 46.21 -5.46
N THR A 800 -5.79 45.56 -5.07
CA THR A 800 -6.36 44.37 -5.73
C THR A 800 -7.56 44.79 -6.59
N THR A 801 -7.64 44.28 -7.82
CA THR A 801 -8.91 44.12 -8.54
C THR A 801 -9.59 42.83 -8.04
N PRO A 802 -10.93 42.79 -7.88
CA PRO A 802 -11.57 41.89 -6.94
C PRO A 802 -12.05 40.59 -7.61
N ARG A 803 -11.74 39.45 -6.98
CA ARG A 803 -12.63 38.28 -7.01
C ARG A 803 -13.73 38.54 -5.97
N GLU A 804 -14.99 38.27 -6.32
CA GLU A 804 -16.08 38.41 -5.35
C GLU A 804 -15.88 37.44 -4.17
N PRO A 805 -15.91 37.93 -2.92
CA PRO A 805 -15.72 37.09 -1.75
C PRO A 805 -16.98 36.29 -1.44
N ILE A 806 -16.80 35.03 -1.04
CA ILE A 806 -17.87 34.15 -0.55
C ILE A 806 -18.41 34.75 0.74
N ARG A 807 -19.72 35.03 0.78
CA ARG A 807 -20.40 35.60 1.96
C ARG A 807 -20.89 34.48 2.88
N THR A 808 -20.88 34.75 4.19
CA THR A 808 -21.27 33.80 5.22
C THR A 808 -22.75 33.95 5.56
N GLU A 809 -23.51 32.86 5.70
CA GLU A 809 -24.92 32.94 6.10
C GLU A 809 -25.10 33.18 7.62
N GLU A 810 -24.12 32.85 8.47
CA GLU A 810 -24.10 33.20 9.90
C GLU A 810 -22.64 33.33 10.40
N CYS A 811 -22.36 34.39 11.16
CA CYS A 811 -21.07 34.63 11.80
C CYS A 811 -21.28 35.17 13.22
N VAL A 812 -20.64 34.59 14.23
CA VAL A 812 -20.95 34.92 15.63
C VAL A 812 -19.71 35.36 16.39
N VAL A 813 -19.79 36.56 16.97
CA VAL A 813 -18.76 37.16 17.82
C VAL A 813 -19.18 36.97 19.29
N LEU A 814 -18.28 36.41 20.11
CA LEU A 814 -18.52 36.13 21.52
C LEU A 814 -17.70 37.07 22.40
N GLY A 815 -18.38 37.96 23.13
CA GLY A 815 -17.75 38.88 24.07
C GLY A 815 -17.52 38.25 25.45
N GLY A 816 -16.30 38.30 25.99
CA GLY A 816 -15.96 37.81 27.32
C GLY A 816 -14.72 38.49 27.92
N ALA A 817 -14.83 38.98 29.15
CA ALA A 817 -13.72 39.61 29.86
C ALA A 817 -12.69 38.57 30.34
N GLY A 818 -11.50 38.58 29.74
CA GLY A 818 -10.23 38.16 30.33
C GLY A 818 -10.13 36.76 30.98
N HIS A 819 -9.52 35.82 30.26
CA HIS A 819 -8.67 34.71 30.73
C HIS A 819 -9.11 33.73 31.85
N ASP A 820 -10.36 33.72 32.32
CA ASP A 820 -10.81 32.72 33.31
C ASP A 820 -12.24 32.21 33.03
N LEU A 821 -12.35 31.17 32.21
CA LEU A 821 -13.62 30.55 31.79
C LEU A 821 -13.97 29.38 32.73
N SER A 822 -14.58 29.70 33.88
CA SER A 822 -15.30 28.74 34.73
C SER A 822 -16.78 28.69 34.35
N ASP A 823 -17.42 27.52 34.48
CA ASP A 823 -18.79 27.23 34.01
C ASP A 823 -19.85 28.24 34.51
N ASP A 824 -19.64 28.87 35.67
CA ASP A 824 -20.60 29.80 36.28
C ASP A 824 -20.58 31.23 35.69
N LYS A 825 -19.62 31.58 34.81
CA LYS A 825 -19.53 32.94 34.20
C LYS A 825 -19.85 33.01 32.70
N LEU A 826 -20.12 31.88 32.06
CA LEU A 826 -20.54 31.82 30.64
C LEU A 826 -21.89 32.52 30.37
N ALA A 827 -22.66 32.82 31.41
CA ALA A 827 -23.98 33.45 31.29
C ALA A 827 -23.96 34.94 30.88
N GLU A 828 -22.80 35.61 30.91
CA GLU A 828 -22.68 37.04 30.53
C GLU A 828 -22.02 37.25 29.15
N VAL A 829 -21.85 36.19 28.35
CA VAL A 829 -21.26 36.30 27.01
C VAL A 829 -22.25 36.97 26.05
N LYS A 830 -21.89 38.16 25.55
CA LYS A 830 -22.65 38.80 24.47
C LYS A 830 -22.40 38.06 23.16
N ILE A 831 -23.49 37.60 22.56
CA ILE A 831 -23.49 36.91 21.27
C ILE A 831 -24.08 37.87 20.24
N GLU A 832 -23.25 38.36 19.32
CA GLU A 832 -23.73 39.14 18.18
C GLU A 832 -23.54 38.32 16.90
N ALA A 833 -24.65 38.10 16.19
CA ALA A 833 -24.68 37.39 14.92
C ALA A 833 -24.66 38.39 13.76
N TYR A 834 -23.83 38.10 12.76
CA TYR A 834 -23.61 38.90 11.57
C TYR A 834 -23.82 38.01 10.34
N ASP A 835 -24.89 38.28 9.61
CA ASP A 835 -25.21 37.58 8.36
C ASP A 835 -24.71 38.42 7.17
N ASP A 836 -24.39 37.77 6.04
CA ASP A 836 -23.91 38.39 4.80
C ASP A 836 -22.58 39.16 4.87
N LYS A 837 -21.74 38.87 5.89
CA LYS A 837 -20.35 39.38 6.00
C LYS A 837 -19.35 38.41 5.39
N THR A 838 -18.16 38.90 5.02
CA THR A 838 -17.03 38.03 4.67
C THR A 838 -16.27 37.60 5.93
N LEU A 839 -15.50 36.52 5.85
CA LEU A 839 -14.69 36.05 6.99
C LEU A 839 -13.75 37.15 7.53
N ASP A 840 -13.13 37.93 6.63
CA ASP A 840 -12.25 39.04 7.01
C ASP A 840 -13.01 40.19 7.67
N GLU A 841 -14.25 40.46 7.24
CA GLU A 841 -15.11 41.46 7.89
C GLU A 841 -15.52 41.03 9.30
N CYS A 842 -15.82 39.74 9.50
CA CYS A 842 -16.09 39.18 10.82
C CYS A 842 -14.88 39.25 11.76
N LEU A 843 -13.70 38.89 11.26
CA LEU A 843 -12.44 38.99 11.99
C LEU A 843 -12.17 40.45 12.40
N ALA A 844 -12.35 41.39 11.49
CA ALA A 844 -12.20 42.82 11.78
C ALA A 844 -13.20 43.32 12.83
N ILE A 845 -14.44 42.81 12.84
CA ILE A 845 -15.43 43.15 13.86
C ILE A 845 -14.99 42.64 15.23
N CYS A 846 -14.56 41.38 15.35
CA CYS A 846 -14.04 40.84 16.61
C CYS A 846 -12.79 41.59 17.10
N GLU A 847 -11.83 41.89 16.21
CA GLU A 847 -10.63 42.66 16.57
C GLU A 847 -10.93 44.09 17.01
N SER A 848 -12.04 44.68 16.54
CA SER A 848 -12.47 46.03 16.91
C SER A 848 -13.22 46.10 18.25
N GLN A 849 -13.75 44.97 18.74
CA GLN A 849 -14.45 44.89 20.02
C GLN A 849 -13.47 44.51 21.14
N SER A 850 -13.25 45.43 22.08
CA SER A 850 -12.29 45.24 23.19
C SER A 850 -12.63 44.08 24.13
N ASP A 851 -13.86 43.58 24.06
CA ASP A 851 -14.40 42.48 24.82
C ASP A 851 -14.53 41.18 24.01
N CYS A 852 -14.11 41.11 22.74
CA CYS A 852 -14.16 39.85 21.97
C CYS A 852 -13.19 38.80 22.53
N ALA A 853 -13.70 37.62 22.93
CA ALA A 853 -12.89 36.52 23.44
C ALA A 853 -12.59 35.45 22.38
N THR A 854 -13.54 35.18 21.47
CA THR A 854 -13.40 34.21 20.37
C THR A 854 -14.46 34.44 19.28
N PHE A 855 -14.25 33.91 18.07
CA PHE A 855 -15.24 33.91 16.99
C PHE A 855 -15.51 32.49 16.46
N ALA A 856 -16.72 32.24 15.94
CA ALA A 856 -17.12 30.98 15.34
C ALA A 856 -17.66 31.18 13.91
N TYR A 857 -17.26 30.29 12.98
CA TYR A 857 -17.59 30.37 11.55
C TYR A 857 -18.02 29.00 10.99
N ASN A 858 -19.09 28.96 10.17
CA ASN A 858 -19.57 27.75 9.51
C ASN A 858 -19.88 27.97 8.02
N PRO A 859 -19.16 27.29 7.09
CA PRO A 859 -19.37 27.50 5.66
C PRO A 859 -20.40 26.59 4.95
N THR A 860 -20.87 25.44 5.47
CA THR A 860 -21.88 24.61 4.77
C THR A 860 -22.60 23.59 5.67
N ARG A 861 -23.89 23.30 5.37
CA ARG A 861 -24.74 22.36 6.13
C ARG A 861 -25.12 21.14 5.25
N ASN A 862 -24.64 19.93 5.55
CA ASN A 862 -25.27 18.71 5.01
C ASN A 862 -25.17 17.48 5.93
N LYS A 863 -26.27 16.72 6.00
CA LYS A 863 -26.57 15.63 6.96
C LYS A 863 -26.58 14.25 6.28
N LYS A 864 -25.95 13.21 6.88
CA LYS A 864 -26.53 11.90 7.33
C LYS A 864 -25.42 10.85 7.61
N ASP A 865 -25.76 9.86 8.43
CA ASP A 865 -25.02 8.67 8.93
C ASP A 865 -24.20 8.84 10.24
N THR A 866 -24.68 8.21 11.34
CA THR A 866 -24.04 8.20 12.67
C THR A 866 -24.41 6.97 13.53
N CYS A 867 -23.47 6.05 13.76
CA CYS A 867 -23.56 5.08 14.86
C CYS A 867 -22.46 5.26 15.94
N ALA A 868 -21.54 6.20 15.78
CA ALA A 868 -20.69 6.76 16.84
C ALA A 868 -20.11 8.08 16.33
N ARG A 869 -20.06 9.14 17.16
CA ARG A 869 -19.33 10.38 16.83
C ARG A 869 -18.50 10.83 18.03
N PRO A 870 -17.16 10.89 17.91
CA PRO A 870 -16.31 11.55 18.88
C PRO A 870 -16.65 13.04 18.96
N GLY A 871 -16.72 13.61 20.18
CA GLY A 871 -16.68 15.06 20.39
C GLY A 871 -18.01 15.83 20.25
N TRP A 872 -19.15 15.23 20.59
CA TRP A 872 -20.44 15.95 20.62
C TRP A 872 -20.98 16.01 22.06
N GLY A 873 -21.19 17.20 22.61
CA GLY A 873 -21.87 17.46 23.87
C GLY A 873 -23.20 18.22 23.67
N LEU A 874 -24.06 18.21 24.69
CA LEU A 874 -25.25 19.06 24.79
C LEU A 874 -24.91 20.21 25.75
N ASP A 875 -25.01 21.46 25.29
CA ASP A 875 -25.05 22.62 26.19
C ASP A 875 -26.49 23.12 26.33
N GLY A 876 -26.86 23.40 27.58
CA GLY A 876 -27.84 24.41 27.95
C GLY A 876 -29.32 24.05 27.80
N ASP A 877 -30.00 24.01 28.94
CA ASP A 877 -31.45 23.94 29.13
C ASP A 877 -32.26 24.82 28.16
N SER A 878 -32.74 24.23 27.07
CA SER A 878 -34.12 24.40 26.59
C SER A 878 -34.36 23.47 25.41
N ASN A 879 -35.31 22.54 25.57
CA ASN A 879 -35.82 21.63 24.54
C ASN A 879 -34.90 20.49 24.04
N THR A 880 -34.37 19.68 24.96
CA THR A 880 -34.01 18.29 24.62
C THR A 880 -34.67 17.30 25.59
N SER A 881 -35.38 16.34 25.01
CA SER A 881 -36.32 15.40 25.66
C SER A 881 -35.66 14.16 26.31
N GLY A 882 -34.35 14.23 26.58
CA GLY A 882 -33.61 13.19 27.29
C GLY A 882 -33.06 13.70 28.62
N THR A 883 -33.67 13.30 29.73
CA THR A 883 -33.26 13.77 31.07
C THR A 883 -32.00 13.05 31.53
N LYS A 884 -30.99 13.80 32.00
CA LYS A 884 -29.82 13.23 32.67
C LYS A 884 -30.27 12.58 33.97
N THR A 885 -30.11 11.27 34.08
CA THR A 885 -30.50 10.50 35.28
C THR A 885 -29.39 10.49 36.32
N GLY A 886 -28.12 10.59 35.93
CA GLY A 886 -27.00 10.73 36.87
C GLY A 886 -25.62 10.73 36.21
N LYS A 887 -24.59 11.15 36.96
CA LYS A 887 -23.17 11.06 36.60
C LYS A 887 -22.47 10.26 37.70
N PHE A 888 -21.73 9.23 37.31
CA PHE A 888 -21.16 8.22 38.20
C PHE A 888 -19.68 8.02 37.89
N ASP A 889 -18.87 7.77 38.89
CA ASP A 889 -17.42 7.56 38.80
C ASP A 889 -17.03 6.08 38.92
N GLY A 890 -15.77 5.77 38.62
CA GLY A 890 -15.19 4.43 38.83
C GLY A 890 -15.36 3.45 37.66
N PHE A 891 -15.56 3.93 36.44
CA PHE A 891 -15.73 3.07 35.25
C PHE A 891 -14.41 2.98 34.46
N ASP A 892 -13.86 1.77 34.35
CA ASP A 892 -12.56 1.56 33.69
C ASP A 892 -12.63 1.57 32.16
N ASN A 893 -13.81 1.30 31.58
CA ASN A 893 -14.04 1.30 30.15
C ASN A 893 -15.52 1.51 29.80
N TYR A 894 -15.82 1.76 28.52
CA TYR A 894 -17.20 1.98 28.06
C TYR A 894 -18.09 0.75 28.28
N ALA A 895 -17.56 -0.48 28.22
CA ALA A 895 -18.33 -1.71 28.40
C ALA A 895 -18.91 -1.84 29.81
N SER A 896 -18.17 -1.40 30.82
CA SER A 896 -18.64 -1.31 32.21
C SER A 896 -19.76 -0.27 32.35
N CYS A 897 -19.63 0.89 31.70
CA CYS A 897 -20.65 1.94 31.68
C CYS A 897 -21.92 1.51 30.88
N TYR A 898 -21.74 0.76 29.79
CA TYR A 898 -22.83 0.14 29.03
C TYR A 898 -23.63 -0.85 29.88
N SER A 899 -22.94 -1.75 30.57
CA SER A 899 -23.57 -2.76 31.43
C SER A 899 -24.38 -2.08 32.54
N PHE A 900 -23.84 -1.01 33.13
CA PHE A 900 -24.51 -0.23 34.15
C PHE A 900 -25.74 0.52 33.62
N CYS A 901 -25.69 1.10 32.42
CA CYS A 901 -26.88 1.67 31.78
C CYS A 901 -27.94 0.60 31.51
N LYS A 902 -27.56 -0.59 31.05
CA LYS A 902 -28.49 -1.69 30.75
C LYS A 902 -29.24 -2.19 31.99
N GLU A 903 -28.60 -2.19 33.15
CA GLU A 903 -29.22 -2.58 34.43
C GLU A 903 -30.02 -1.44 35.09
N THR A 904 -29.84 -0.19 34.64
CA THR A 904 -30.54 0.97 35.20
C THR A 904 -31.89 1.17 34.51
N GLU A 905 -32.97 0.98 35.27
CA GLU A 905 -34.35 1.12 34.77
C GLU A 905 -34.59 2.53 34.18
N GLY A 906 -35.01 2.59 32.92
CA GLY A 906 -35.26 3.84 32.19
C GLY A 906 -34.05 4.46 31.48
N CYS A 907 -32.85 3.85 31.56
CA CYS A 907 -31.68 4.29 30.80
C CYS A 907 -31.80 3.87 29.32
N ALA A 908 -31.62 4.82 28.40
CA ALA A 908 -31.65 4.58 26.95
C ALA A 908 -30.31 4.91 26.27
N MET A 909 -29.49 5.73 26.92
CA MET A 909 -28.19 6.21 26.43
C MET A 909 -27.23 6.41 27.58
N PHE A 910 -25.94 6.31 27.28
CA PHE A 910 -24.87 6.68 28.21
C PHE A 910 -23.75 7.45 27.53
N ALA A 911 -22.98 8.21 28.30
CA ALA A 911 -21.76 8.86 27.86
C ALA A 911 -20.58 8.39 28.73
N PHE A 912 -19.45 8.10 28.11
CA PHE A 912 -18.24 7.68 28.81
C PHE A 912 -17.10 8.65 28.56
N ASN A 913 -16.41 9.02 29.64
CA ASN A 913 -15.16 9.79 29.61
C ASN A 913 -14.00 8.86 30.04
N PRO A 914 -13.13 8.44 29.10
CA PRO A 914 -12.02 7.55 29.40
C PRO A 914 -10.92 8.21 30.24
N VAL A 915 -10.80 9.54 30.21
CA VAL A 915 -9.77 10.28 30.94
C VAL A 915 -10.15 10.41 32.42
N GLU A 916 -11.41 10.73 32.69
CA GLU A 916 -11.91 10.92 34.06
C GLU A 916 -12.54 9.65 34.66
N ARG A 917 -12.69 8.57 33.88
CA ARG A 917 -13.38 7.32 34.27
C ARG A 917 -14.81 7.54 34.76
N LEU A 918 -15.51 8.45 34.09
CA LEU A 918 -16.89 8.84 34.44
C LEU A 918 -17.90 8.30 33.42
N CYS A 919 -19.04 7.89 33.94
CA CYS A 919 -20.20 7.39 33.19
C CYS A 919 -21.41 8.28 33.46
N GLU A 920 -22.05 8.79 32.41
CA GLU A 920 -23.27 9.59 32.52
C GLU A 920 -24.45 8.86 31.88
N LEU A 921 -25.54 8.67 32.64
CA LEU A 921 -26.74 7.97 32.18
C LEU A 921 -27.86 8.94 31.81
N ARG A 922 -28.66 8.58 30.79
CA ARG A 922 -29.78 9.39 30.31
C ARG A 922 -31.01 8.56 29.93
N SER A 923 -32.20 9.09 30.23
CA SER A 923 -33.50 8.50 29.89
C SER A 923 -34.19 9.24 28.72
N GLY A 924 -34.71 8.56 27.69
CA GLY A 924 -35.50 9.16 26.59
C GLY A 924 -35.28 8.52 25.20
N SER A 925 -36.08 8.89 24.17
CA SER A 925 -35.92 8.41 22.79
C SER A 925 -35.19 9.41 21.88
N PHE A 926 -34.31 8.89 21.00
CA PHE A 926 -33.37 9.69 20.19
C PHE A 926 -34.04 10.65 19.20
N GLU A 927 -35.23 10.32 18.70
CA GLU A 927 -35.96 11.14 17.70
C GLU A 927 -36.44 12.48 18.26
N GLN A 928 -36.51 12.63 19.59
CA GLN A 928 -36.96 13.85 20.23
C GLN A 928 -35.78 14.70 20.77
N ALA A 929 -34.53 14.22 20.72
CA ALA A 929 -33.37 14.94 21.22
C ALA A 929 -32.70 15.73 20.08
N GLY A 930 -32.90 17.05 20.05
CA GLY A 930 -32.22 17.95 19.11
C GLY A 930 -30.74 18.08 19.46
N PHE A 931 -29.86 17.36 18.76
CA PHE A 931 -28.41 17.46 18.98
C PHE A 931 -27.84 18.73 18.33
N THR A 932 -27.24 19.59 19.14
CA THR A 932 -26.34 20.67 18.73
C THR A 932 -24.88 20.18 18.83
N PRO A 933 -24.03 20.43 17.83
CA PRO A 933 -22.60 20.11 17.94
C PRO A 933 -21.94 21.03 18.96
N VAL A 934 -21.51 20.48 20.10
CA VAL A 934 -20.58 21.14 21.03
C VAL A 934 -19.34 20.25 21.16
N PHE A 935 -18.16 20.77 20.83
CA PHE A 935 -16.91 20.04 20.99
C PHE A 935 -16.53 19.94 22.47
N ARG A 936 -16.77 18.78 23.09
CA ARG A 936 -16.17 18.42 24.40
C ARG A 936 -15.13 17.32 24.17
N ALA A 937 -13.86 17.67 24.33
CA ALA A 937 -12.70 16.87 23.88
C ALA A 937 -12.55 15.49 24.56
N SER A 938 -13.35 15.15 25.57
CA SER A 938 -13.13 13.96 26.42
C SER A 938 -14.37 13.08 26.63
N TRP A 939 -15.54 13.40 26.06
CA TRP A 939 -16.77 12.62 26.25
C TRP A 939 -17.25 11.95 24.95
N THR A 940 -17.61 10.67 25.03
CA THR A 940 -18.21 9.91 23.91
C THR A 940 -19.60 9.39 24.30
N PHE A 941 -20.61 9.63 23.47
CA PHE A 941 -22.01 9.25 23.72
C PHE A 941 -22.42 8.01 22.91
N TYR A 942 -23.16 7.11 23.54
CA TYR A 942 -23.54 5.80 23.01
C TYR A 942 -25.05 5.54 23.16
N ARG A 943 -25.65 4.87 22.17
CA ARG A 943 -27.06 4.43 22.15
C ARG A 943 -27.15 2.97 22.53
N LEU A 944 -28.04 2.62 23.47
CA LEU A 944 -28.10 1.25 24.00
C LEU A 944 -28.65 0.24 22.99
N ASP A 945 -29.59 0.65 22.15
CA ASP A 945 -30.25 -0.14 21.09
C ASP A 945 -29.38 -0.34 19.83
N CYS A 946 -28.26 0.37 19.71
CA CYS A 946 -27.28 0.17 18.64
C CYS A 946 -26.14 -0.78 19.04
N LEU A 947 -26.13 -1.28 20.27
CA LEU A 947 -25.07 -2.09 20.84
C LEU A 947 -25.62 -3.45 21.24
N GLU A 948 -25.50 -4.45 20.37
CA GLU A 948 -25.64 -5.86 20.74
C GLU A 948 -24.25 -6.44 21.06
N PRO A 949 -24.07 -7.16 22.19
CA PRO A 949 -22.80 -7.80 22.49
C PRO A 949 -22.56 -8.97 21.52
N ARG A 950 -21.38 -9.00 20.89
CA ARG A 950 -20.80 -10.28 20.45
C ARG A 950 -20.47 -11.07 21.72
N GLY A 951 -21.05 -12.26 21.82
CA GLY A 951 -20.99 -13.10 23.03
C GLY A 951 -19.58 -13.38 23.53
N ASP A 952 -19.49 -13.43 24.86
CA ASP A 952 -18.49 -14.03 25.73
C ASP A 952 -17.23 -14.61 25.05
N GLU A 953 -16.17 -13.81 25.03
CA GLU A 953 -14.83 -14.19 25.50
C GLU A 953 -13.99 -12.91 25.61
N GLY A 954 -13.30 -12.73 26.74
CA GLY A 954 -12.66 -11.48 27.14
C GLY A 954 -11.71 -10.91 26.10
N GLY A 955 -12.13 -9.84 25.42
CA GLY A 955 -11.31 -9.03 24.54
C GLY A 955 -11.61 -7.55 24.76
N VAL A 956 -10.62 -6.81 25.21
CA VAL A 956 -10.62 -5.34 25.27
C VAL A 956 -10.62 -4.82 23.83
N ASN A 957 -11.69 -4.11 23.44
CA ASN A 957 -11.69 -3.12 22.36
C ASN A 957 -12.76 -2.07 22.64
#